data_AF-A0A8H5EUQ8-F1
#
_entry.id   AF-A0A8H5EUQ8-F1
#
_cell.length_a   1.000
_cell.length_b   1.000
_cell.length_c   1.000
_cell.angle_alpha   90.00
_cell.angle_beta   90.00
_cell.angle_gamma   90.00
#
_symmetry.space_group_name_H-M   'P 1'
#
loop_
_entity.id
_entity.type
_entity.pdbx_description
1 polymer ?
#
loop_
_entity_poly.entity_id
_entity_poly.type
_entity_poly.pdbx_seq_one_letter_code
_entity_poly.pdbx_strand_id
1 'polypeptide(L)'
;MLILAPNSILSTLSSPATDPEELSSYNNDWMGRFHGKSTTVLKPKTTQEVSEILKWCNERRIGVVPQGGNTGLVGGSVPVNNEVILSLSNLNKVRSYDPISGILVADAGCILQSLTDYVAPHNHIMPIDLGAKGSCQIGGNVATNAGGLRLLRYGSLHGTVLGLEVVLPDGRVLDQLTTLRKDNTGYDLKQLFIGAEGTLGVVTGVSILTPPAPQASTNVILALPSFDNVLPLFQIVKRQLSEILSAFEFIDRTAYDLAVKHGQGRALNEDEVEGAECFVLVETSGGRKEHDEEKLNDLLEDLLSADKPLINTGVLSQSPAQFSSIWALREGVTEAISKEGKPYKYDISIPLSSFKEVVDNTREHLRSKGLMHDKAVKYVLGYGHVGDGNLHLNVCADAYTPEIEAALEPYIYEVVAGLRGSVSAEHGIGAAKTHALSYSKSPLSIELMRKIKDVFDPHGIMNPAMVRSPASIPSYTPEPELQPIFQDVNGLAVKFFIQKDLPQNIQSELCENVTALGGRVEEKVPRQGYILVDPGTPEEERLRLCWTSPDRPERYFVPYTFVEACKMAGMLLKQIFIENGAAIPMHIHASIANVNARNALSSRIIHSGGDPHASPQSARVILADPTTEVFQHLVKTYQADTNKYIESYLWIKKCIDRGLVVYTPLVYKNPGGRRPGEERTQFTEQDEENLCNWIAAKIPYKETGGRTGNRLYQQLCEYAGDPEYAWVTRHTWQSWRERYKKNAARLDTIIARIVEQKKPVPGEKGQYGYVRQPEEKTRRARKKKAKDDQPGHDEYMDPLYEPSMSITAPPPYLSSAGAPVSHHHPNHPPMNALQNLADVGSTYPAVMVAGSSNTTMDHTNTRSSPAEEEMEDDAEWAVRIGNAPPPPWAKRKAVDDGENEKDKRQRMEGPSTSVDRNATPADTAGGLPTAALVAIAHLHVIDQGIRDIAKEFRFTMEEVKEFYDGCGEMELTRARFQQMRELLSAKFG
;
A
#
# COMPACT_ATOMS: atom_id res chain seq x y z
N MET A 1 9.99 1.02 30.67
CA MET A 1 9.74 -0.44 30.63
C MET A 1 10.51 -1.01 29.43
N LEU A 2 10.82 -2.31 29.45
CA LEU A 2 11.18 -3.01 28.21
C LEU A 2 9.88 -3.27 27.42
N ILE A 3 9.91 -3.10 26.10
CA ILE A 3 8.73 -3.35 25.23
C ILE A 3 8.42 -4.86 25.19
N LEU A 4 9.44 -5.70 25.30
CA LEU A 4 9.33 -7.16 25.33
C LEU A 4 9.90 -7.73 26.64
N ALA A 5 9.37 -8.89 27.05
CA ALA A 5 10.00 -9.71 28.08
C ALA A 5 11.35 -10.27 27.57
N PRO A 6 12.39 -10.44 28.43
CA PRO A 6 13.73 -10.84 27.99
C PRO A 6 13.78 -12.12 27.13
N ASN A 7 12.98 -13.14 27.45
CA ASN A 7 12.90 -14.39 26.67
C ASN A 7 12.29 -14.23 25.25
N SER A 8 11.73 -13.05 24.97
CA SER A 8 11.11 -12.68 23.70
C SER A 8 12.07 -11.84 22.83
N ILE A 9 13.33 -11.71 23.25
CA ILE A 9 14.45 -11.12 22.51
C ILE A 9 15.54 -12.20 22.40
N LEU A 10 16.13 -12.36 21.21
CA LEU A 10 17.42 -13.03 21.02
C LEU A 10 18.39 -11.96 20.48
N SER A 11 19.57 -11.81 21.07
CA SER A 11 20.47 -10.69 20.76
C SER A 11 21.91 -10.97 21.17
N THR A 12 22.85 -10.73 20.25
CA THR A 12 24.30 -10.75 20.54
C THR A 12 24.81 -9.42 21.12
N LEU A 13 23.98 -8.37 21.16
CA LEU A 13 24.37 -7.00 21.57
C LEU A 13 24.15 -6.69 23.07
N SER A 14 23.48 -7.57 23.81
CA SER A 14 22.94 -7.26 25.15
C SER A 14 23.10 -8.42 26.11
N SER A 15 23.57 -8.17 27.33
CA SER A 15 23.82 -9.23 28.32
C SER A 15 22.53 -9.76 29.00
N PRO A 16 22.35 -11.07 29.20
CA PRO A 16 23.20 -12.15 28.69
C PRO A 16 23.05 -12.29 27.17
N ALA A 17 24.18 -12.27 26.46
CA ALA A 17 24.17 -12.36 25.00
C ALA A 17 23.77 -13.77 24.56
N THR A 18 22.89 -13.85 23.56
CA THR A 18 22.52 -15.10 22.90
C THR A 18 23.70 -15.62 22.08
N ASP A 19 23.83 -16.94 21.99
CA ASP A 19 24.80 -17.56 21.08
C ASP A 19 24.48 -17.16 19.61
N PRO A 20 25.47 -16.73 18.80
CA PRO A 20 25.28 -16.53 17.37
C PRO A 20 24.65 -17.73 16.63
N GLU A 21 24.85 -18.96 17.09
CA GLU A 21 24.23 -20.16 16.50
C GLU A 21 22.70 -20.15 16.63
N GLU A 22 22.11 -19.61 17.70
CA GLU A 22 20.64 -19.50 17.83
C GLU A 22 20.04 -18.57 16.76
N LEU A 23 20.77 -17.51 16.39
CA LEU A 23 20.37 -16.56 15.35
C LEU A 23 20.51 -17.12 13.92
N SER A 24 21.22 -18.23 13.73
CA SER A 24 21.45 -18.81 12.39
C SER A 24 20.15 -19.23 11.70
N SER A 25 19.24 -19.85 12.45
CA SER A 25 17.93 -20.33 11.97
C SER A 25 16.98 -19.22 11.48
N TYR A 26 17.22 -17.98 11.91
CA TYR A 26 16.47 -16.79 11.51
C TYR A 26 17.16 -16.01 10.37
N ASN A 27 18.50 -16.08 10.28
CA ASN A 27 19.29 -15.38 9.26
C ASN A 27 19.44 -16.17 7.94
N ASN A 28 19.38 -17.50 7.99
CA ASN A 28 19.47 -18.36 6.81
C ASN A 28 18.08 -18.59 6.20
N ASP A 29 17.95 -18.56 4.87
CA ASP A 29 16.69 -18.94 4.20
C ASP A 29 16.55 -20.46 4.06
N TRP A 30 15.34 -20.92 3.72
CA TRP A 30 15.00 -22.34 3.59
C TRP A 30 15.87 -23.09 2.56
N MET A 31 16.35 -22.42 1.50
CA MET A 31 17.20 -23.05 0.48
C MET A 31 18.71 -22.98 0.79
N GLY A 32 19.13 -22.20 1.79
CA GLY A 32 20.54 -21.91 2.03
C GLY A 32 21.22 -21.14 0.89
N ARG A 33 20.49 -20.22 0.24
CA ARG A 33 20.99 -19.27 -0.79
C ARG A 33 21.23 -17.87 -0.21
N PHE A 34 20.47 -17.48 0.82
CA PHE A 34 20.51 -16.15 1.43
C PHE A 34 20.87 -16.24 2.91
N HIS A 35 21.83 -15.39 3.33
CA HIS A 35 22.42 -15.39 4.66
C HIS A 35 22.47 -13.96 5.22
N GLY A 36 21.53 -13.63 6.09
CA GLY A 36 21.47 -12.36 6.81
C GLY A 36 22.55 -12.20 7.87
N LYS A 37 22.73 -10.96 8.36
CA LYS A 37 23.68 -10.61 9.43
C LYS A 37 22.99 -9.87 10.59
N SER A 38 21.74 -10.22 10.87
CA SER A 38 20.99 -9.65 11.98
C SER A 38 21.53 -10.13 13.32
N THR A 39 21.83 -9.17 14.18
CA THR A 39 22.27 -9.37 15.56
C THR A 39 21.10 -9.50 16.54
N THR A 40 19.84 -9.40 16.08
CA THR A 40 18.68 -9.28 16.97
C THR A 40 17.38 -9.82 16.34
N VAL A 41 16.77 -10.81 17.00
CA VAL A 41 15.41 -11.30 16.71
C VAL A 41 14.47 -10.87 17.83
N LEU A 42 13.34 -10.26 17.47
CA LEU A 42 12.26 -9.88 18.37
C LEU A 42 11.05 -10.82 18.14
N LYS A 43 10.46 -11.33 19.22
CA LYS A 43 9.41 -12.37 19.20
C LYS A 43 8.15 -11.88 19.96
N PRO A 44 7.43 -10.86 19.47
CA PRO A 44 6.26 -10.28 20.14
C PRO A 44 5.09 -11.27 20.29
N LYS A 45 4.28 -11.06 21.34
CA LYS A 45 3.11 -11.87 21.72
C LYS A 45 1.78 -11.14 21.53
N THR A 46 1.83 -9.85 21.16
CA THR A 46 0.64 -9.00 20.94
C THR A 46 0.87 -8.02 19.79
N THR A 47 -0.22 -7.61 19.14
CA THR A 47 -0.24 -6.54 18.13
C THR A 47 0.27 -5.20 18.68
N GLN A 48 0.08 -4.95 19.98
CA GLN A 48 0.59 -3.76 20.66
C GLN A 48 2.11 -3.77 20.80
N GLU A 49 2.72 -4.93 21.10
CA GLU A 49 4.18 -5.07 21.07
C GLU A 49 4.74 -4.83 19.66
N VAL A 50 4.08 -5.33 18.61
CA VAL A 50 4.44 -5.04 17.21
C VAL A 50 4.34 -3.54 16.90
N SER A 51 3.26 -2.88 17.32
CA SER A 51 3.07 -1.41 17.21
C SER A 51 4.22 -0.63 17.82
N GLU A 52 4.61 -0.96 19.05
CA GLU A 52 5.68 -0.26 19.77
C GLU A 52 7.06 -0.53 19.17
N ILE A 53 7.32 -1.76 18.70
CA ILE A 53 8.57 -2.11 18.00
C ILE A 53 8.70 -1.35 16.69
N LEU A 54 7.68 -1.38 15.81
CA LEU A 54 7.75 -0.72 14.50
C LEU A 54 7.91 0.79 14.66
N LYS A 55 7.11 1.42 15.55
CA LYS A 55 7.24 2.83 15.88
C LYS A 55 8.65 3.19 16.34
N TRP A 56 9.23 2.41 17.26
CA TRP A 56 10.57 2.64 17.81
C TRP A 56 11.66 2.51 16.73
N CYS A 57 11.55 1.51 15.84
CA CYS A 57 12.45 1.31 14.71
C CYS A 57 12.31 2.45 13.68
N ASN A 58 11.09 2.89 13.39
CA ASN A 58 10.77 3.95 12.46
C ASN A 58 11.32 5.32 12.89
N GLU A 59 11.16 5.68 14.16
CA GLU A 59 11.80 6.85 14.78
C GLU A 59 13.33 6.84 14.61
N ARG A 60 13.95 5.66 14.51
CA ARG A 60 15.41 5.45 14.48
C ARG A 60 15.97 5.03 13.12
N ARG A 61 15.12 4.86 12.11
CA ARG A 61 15.47 4.36 10.76
C ARG A 61 16.12 2.98 10.75
N ILE A 62 15.75 2.13 11.70
CA ILE A 62 16.21 0.75 11.80
C ILE A 62 15.34 -0.11 10.88
N GLY A 63 15.97 -0.83 9.95
CA GLY A 63 15.28 -1.76 9.06
C GLY A 63 14.71 -2.96 9.81
N VAL A 64 13.55 -3.44 9.39
CA VAL A 64 12.83 -4.56 10.00
C VAL A 64 12.42 -5.57 8.93
N VAL A 65 12.73 -6.85 9.15
CA VAL A 65 12.27 -7.97 8.31
C VAL A 65 11.21 -8.77 9.08
N PRO A 66 9.93 -8.73 8.67
CA PRO A 66 8.89 -9.57 9.24
C PRO A 66 9.12 -11.03 8.85
N GLN A 67 9.17 -11.94 9.83
CA GLN A 67 9.43 -13.36 9.59
C GLN A 67 8.30 -14.22 10.18
N GLY A 68 7.67 -15.01 9.30
CA GLY A 68 6.76 -16.08 9.69
C GLY A 68 7.53 -17.39 9.96
N GLY A 69 7.10 -18.50 9.35
CA GLY A 69 7.77 -19.80 9.44
C GLY A 69 9.10 -19.95 8.67
N ASN A 70 9.64 -18.88 8.09
CA ASN A 70 10.86 -18.85 7.27
C ASN A 70 10.90 -19.87 6.10
N THR A 71 9.76 -20.18 5.47
CA THR A 71 9.62 -21.14 4.36
C THR A 71 9.57 -20.48 2.96
N GLY A 72 10.06 -19.24 2.82
CA GLY A 72 9.98 -18.47 1.57
C GLY A 72 11.16 -18.76 0.63
N LEU A 73 10.90 -18.90 -0.67
CA LEU A 73 11.88 -19.39 -1.66
C LEU A 73 12.57 -18.29 -2.51
N VAL A 74 12.48 -17.02 -2.08
CA VAL A 74 12.96 -15.84 -2.83
C VAL A 74 13.84 -14.89 -1.99
N GLY A 75 14.30 -15.35 -0.82
CA GLY A 75 14.98 -14.48 0.16
C GLY A 75 14.04 -13.44 0.80
N GLY A 76 12.71 -13.64 0.71
CA GLY A 76 11.70 -12.69 1.20
C GLY A 76 11.58 -12.61 2.73
N SER A 77 12.08 -13.64 3.45
CA SER A 77 11.90 -13.82 4.89
C SER A 77 13.15 -13.54 5.74
N VAL A 78 14.28 -13.18 5.14
CA VAL A 78 15.58 -13.04 5.85
C VAL A 78 16.23 -11.67 5.60
N PRO A 79 17.07 -11.18 6.53
CA PRO A 79 17.88 -9.97 6.32
C PRO A 79 18.81 -10.08 5.13
N VAL A 80 19.13 -8.95 4.51
CA VAL A 80 20.23 -8.82 3.54
C VAL A 80 21.44 -8.14 4.20
N ASN A 81 21.19 -7.32 5.21
CA ASN A 81 22.18 -6.62 6.01
C ASN A 81 22.00 -7.04 7.48
N ASN A 82 21.93 -6.06 8.37
CA ASN A 82 21.72 -6.19 9.81
C ASN A 82 20.31 -5.74 10.25
N GLU A 83 19.29 -5.89 9.39
CA GLU A 83 17.90 -5.58 9.74
C GLU A 83 17.43 -6.37 10.96
N VAL A 84 16.60 -5.76 11.82
CA VAL A 84 16.02 -6.47 12.97
C VAL A 84 14.98 -7.48 12.47
N ILE A 85 15.13 -8.74 12.87
CA ILE A 85 14.14 -9.78 12.51
C ILE A 85 12.98 -9.69 13.49
N LEU A 86 11.76 -9.60 12.95
CA LEU A 86 10.52 -9.57 13.72
C LEU A 86 9.76 -10.87 13.50
N SER A 87 10.03 -11.87 14.34
CA SER A 87 9.42 -13.19 14.25
C SER A 87 8.02 -13.20 14.86
N LEU A 88 7.03 -13.61 14.07
CA LEU A 88 5.63 -13.69 14.50
C LEU A 88 5.28 -15.00 15.23
N SER A 89 6.25 -15.90 15.45
CA SER A 89 6.04 -17.23 16.04
C SER A 89 5.36 -17.25 17.43
N ASN A 90 5.41 -16.14 18.16
CA ASN A 90 4.78 -15.94 19.47
C ASN A 90 3.37 -15.32 19.41
N LEU A 91 2.94 -14.83 18.24
CA LEU A 91 1.58 -14.38 17.91
C LEU A 91 0.85 -15.53 17.23
N ASN A 92 0.39 -16.52 18.00
CA ASN A 92 0.02 -17.84 17.47
C ASN A 92 -1.33 -18.41 17.98
N LYS A 93 -2.26 -17.56 18.42
CA LYS A 93 -3.58 -17.99 18.91
C LYS A 93 -4.65 -17.93 17.83
N VAL A 94 -5.52 -18.94 17.81
CA VAL A 94 -6.87 -18.75 17.25
C VAL A 94 -7.62 -17.78 18.17
N ARG A 95 -8.16 -16.71 17.60
CA ARG A 95 -8.91 -15.66 18.32
C ARG A 95 -10.39 -16.02 18.45
N SER A 96 -10.97 -16.53 17.36
CA SER A 96 -12.36 -17.03 17.31
C SER A 96 -12.59 -17.91 16.09
N TYR A 97 -13.64 -18.72 16.13
CA TYR A 97 -14.13 -19.49 15.01
C TYR A 97 -15.67 -19.55 15.08
N ASP A 98 -16.35 -19.31 13.95
CA ASP A 98 -17.80 -19.47 13.83
C ASP A 98 -18.11 -20.75 13.01
N PRO A 99 -18.67 -21.81 13.63
CA PRO A 99 -19.00 -23.06 12.94
C PRO A 99 -20.22 -22.95 12.01
N ILE A 100 -20.97 -21.84 12.02
CA ILE A 100 -22.13 -21.63 11.13
C ILE A 100 -21.69 -20.99 9.81
N SER A 101 -20.84 -19.97 9.85
CA SER A 101 -20.31 -19.31 8.64
C SER A 101 -19.00 -19.92 8.11
N GLY A 102 -18.34 -20.78 8.88
CA GLY A 102 -17.03 -21.33 8.55
C GLY A 102 -15.92 -20.28 8.61
N ILE A 103 -16.05 -19.25 9.45
CA ILE A 103 -15.09 -18.14 9.51
C ILE A 103 -14.14 -18.32 10.67
N LEU A 104 -12.84 -18.39 10.35
CA LEU A 104 -11.73 -18.48 11.29
C LEU A 104 -11.11 -17.09 11.47
N VAL A 105 -10.76 -16.74 12.70
CA VAL A 105 -9.95 -15.55 13.02
C VAL A 105 -8.76 -16.01 13.87
N ALA A 106 -7.55 -15.72 13.42
CA ALA A 106 -6.31 -16.19 14.04
C ALA A 106 -5.20 -15.13 14.01
N ASP A 107 -4.23 -15.24 14.92
CA ASP A 107 -2.99 -14.48 14.86
C ASP A 107 -2.12 -14.91 13.66
N ALA A 108 -1.34 -13.97 13.13
CA ALA A 108 -0.52 -14.16 11.93
C ALA A 108 0.53 -15.28 12.03
N GLY A 109 1.00 -15.63 13.22
CA GLY A 109 1.99 -16.67 13.47
C GLY A 109 1.41 -18.08 13.68
N CYS A 110 0.09 -18.28 13.57
CA CYS A 110 -0.49 -19.63 13.57
C CYS A 110 0.01 -20.45 12.37
N ILE A 111 0.53 -21.65 12.64
CA ILE A 111 1.01 -22.60 11.62
C ILE A 111 -0.18 -23.18 10.83
N LEU A 112 -0.04 -23.30 9.51
CA LEU A 112 -1.14 -23.74 8.63
C LEU A 112 -1.68 -25.12 9.01
N GLN A 113 -0.81 -26.10 9.28
CA GLN A 113 -1.23 -27.42 9.77
C GLN A 113 -2.06 -27.31 11.06
N SER A 114 -1.61 -26.54 12.04
CA SER A 114 -2.32 -26.37 13.31
C SER A 114 -3.68 -25.67 13.15
N LEU A 115 -3.85 -24.81 12.14
CA LEU A 115 -5.16 -24.27 11.79
C LEU A 115 -6.05 -25.32 11.12
N THR A 116 -5.50 -26.13 10.21
CA THR A 116 -6.21 -27.26 9.59
C THR A 116 -6.69 -28.27 10.63
N ASP A 117 -5.82 -28.66 11.57
CA ASP A 117 -6.13 -29.56 12.69
C ASP A 117 -7.22 -28.98 13.62
N TYR A 118 -7.27 -27.65 13.75
CA TYR A 118 -8.27 -26.94 14.57
C TYR A 118 -9.66 -26.89 13.91
N VAL A 119 -9.74 -26.75 12.58
CA VAL A 119 -11.04 -26.66 11.87
C VAL A 119 -11.59 -28.02 11.44
N ALA A 120 -10.76 -29.06 11.30
CA ALA A 120 -11.21 -30.40 10.93
C ALA A 120 -12.30 -31.00 11.87
N PRO A 121 -12.22 -30.88 13.22
CA PRO A 121 -13.30 -31.32 14.13
C PRO A 121 -14.64 -30.60 13.93
N HIS A 122 -14.63 -29.44 13.25
CA HIS A 122 -15.81 -28.65 12.92
C HIS A 122 -16.35 -28.96 11.51
N ASN A 123 -15.87 -30.04 10.87
CA ASN A 123 -16.17 -30.41 9.48
C ASN A 123 -15.86 -29.29 8.47
N HIS A 124 -14.74 -28.60 8.66
CA HIS A 124 -14.22 -27.55 7.79
C HIS A 124 -12.73 -27.79 7.49
N ILE A 125 -12.21 -27.16 6.44
CA ILE A 125 -10.80 -27.23 6.01
C ILE A 125 -10.24 -25.84 5.75
N MET A 126 -8.92 -25.67 5.80
CA MET A 126 -8.29 -24.45 5.29
C MET A 126 -8.48 -24.35 3.76
N PRO A 127 -8.72 -23.15 3.19
CA PRO A 127 -8.89 -22.97 1.74
C PRO A 127 -7.58 -23.15 0.95
N ILE A 128 -6.46 -23.33 1.64
CA ILE A 128 -5.10 -23.39 1.12
C ILE A 128 -4.40 -24.62 1.70
N ASP A 129 -3.71 -25.38 0.86
CA ASP A 129 -2.78 -26.44 1.27
C ASP A 129 -1.55 -26.46 0.35
N LEU A 130 -0.38 -26.69 0.95
CA LEU A 130 0.94 -26.63 0.30
C LEU A 130 1.98 -27.40 1.12
N GLY A 131 3.03 -27.92 0.48
CA GLY A 131 3.98 -28.84 1.14
C GLY A 131 4.65 -28.32 2.43
N ALA A 132 4.78 -27.01 2.59
CA ALA A 132 5.31 -26.38 3.82
C ALA A 132 4.28 -26.25 4.97
N LYS A 133 3.09 -26.87 4.88
CA LYS A 133 1.96 -26.75 5.83
C LYS A 133 2.34 -26.92 7.31
N GLY A 134 3.30 -27.80 7.62
CA GLY A 134 3.81 -28.05 8.97
C GLY A 134 4.73 -26.96 9.56
N SER A 135 5.02 -25.88 8.83
CA SER A 135 5.88 -24.78 9.33
C SER A 135 5.49 -23.39 8.83
N CYS A 136 4.88 -23.27 7.65
CA CYS A 136 4.40 -21.98 7.16
C CYS A 136 3.30 -21.42 8.09
N GLN A 137 3.25 -20.10 8.23
CA GLN A 137 2.34 -19.39 9.15
C GLN A 137 1.36 -18.54 8.35
N ILE A 138 0.12 -18.41 8.82
CA ILE A 138 -0.99 -17.85 8.03
C ILE A 138 -0.72 -16.41 7.56
N GLY A 139 -0.08 -15.57 8.38
CA GLY A 139 0.34 -14.22 8.00
C GLY A 139 1.46 -14.19 6.94
N GLY A 140 2.31 -15.22 6.92
CA GLY A 140 3.29 -15.43 5.85
C GLY A 140 2.62 -15.82 4.54
N ASN A 141 1.68 -16.76 4.58
CA ASN A 141 0.90 -17.19 3.42
C ASN A 141 0.11 -16.01 2.81
N VAL A 142 -0.51 -15.19 3.67
CA VAL A 142 -1.15 -13.92 3.30
C VAL A 142 -0.16 -12.95 2.67
N ALA A 143 0.98 -12.71 3.33
CA ALA A 143 1.98 -11.76 2.84
C ALA A 143 2.60 -12.16 1.49
N THR A 144 2.67 -13.45 1.15
CA THR A 144 3.13 -13.91 -0.17
C THR A 144 2.01 -14.11 -1.19
N ASN A 145 0.72 -14.06 -0.79
CA ASN A 145 -0.41 -14.55 -1.59
C ASN A 145 -0.17 -16.00 -2.09
N ALA A 146 0.23 -16.89 -1.19
CA ALA A 146 0.46 -18.30 -1.51
C ALA A 146 -0.80 -18.94 -2.14
N GLY A 147 -0.60 -19.75 -3.18
CA GLY A 147 -1.67 -20.52 -3.84
C GLY A 147 -1.70 -21.97 -3.37
N GLY A 148 -1.03 -22.87 -4.07
CA GLY A 148 -0.87 -24.27 -3.71
C GLY A 148 -1.95 -25.20 -4.28
N LEU A 149 -1.93 -26.46 -3.81
CA LEU A 149 -2.49 -27.64 -4.48
C LEU A 149 -4.00 -27.59 -4.80
N ARG A 150 -4.74 -26.65 -4.19
CA ARG A 150 -6.20 -26.55 -4.26
C ARG A 150 -6.70 -25.15 -4.67
N LEU A 151 -5.82 -24.28 -5.18
CA LEU A 151 -6.19 -22.95 -5.68
C LEU A 151 -7.24 -23.03 -6.80
N LEU A 152 -7.20 -24.07 -7.64
CA LEU A 152 -8.22 -24.37 -8.66
C LEU A 152 -9.66 -24.43 -8.11
N ARG A 153 -9.84 -24.84 -6.86
CA ARG A 153 -11.16 -25.05 -6.23
C ARG A 153 -11.57 -23.94 -5.27
N TYR A 154 -10.65 -23.44 -4.46
CA TYR A 154 -10.97 -22.45 -3.41
C TYR A 154 -10.49 -21.03 -3.73
N GLY A 155 -9.67 -20.86 -4.77
CA GLY A 155 -9.17 -19.57 -5.24
C GLY A 155 -8.01 -19.00 -4.42
N SER A 156 -7.49 -17.86 -4.87
CA SER A 156 -6.43 -17.11 -4.17
C SER A 156 -6.92 -16.53 -2.84
N LEU A 157 -5.97 -16.32 -1.92
CA LEU A 157 -6.18 -15.64 -0.64
C LEU A 157 -6.82 -14.25 -0.77
N HIS A 158 -6.66 -13.56 -1.91
CA HIS A 158 -7.40 -12.31 -2.23
C HIS A 158 -8.93 -12.46 -2.15
N GLY A 159 -9.48 -13.68 -2.36
CA GLY A 159 -10.92 -13.97 -2.32
C GLY A 159 -11.42 -14.73 -1.09
N THR A 160 -10.53 -15.38 -0.33
CA THR A 160 -10.87 -16.19 0.85
C THR A 160 -10.51 -15.51 2.18
N VAL A 161 -9.51 -14.62 2.21
CA VAL A 161 -9.29 -13.69 3.32
C VAL A 161 -10.43 -12.68 3.33
N LEU A 162 -11.10 -12.54 4.47
CA LEU A 162 -12.20 -11.60 4.66
C LEU A 162 -11.71 -10.27 5.22
N GLY A 163 -10.78 -10.34 6.18
CA GLY A 163 -10.25 -9.18 6.89
C GLY A 163 -8.83 -9.41 7.41
N LEU A 164 -8.09 -8.32 7.65
CA LEU A 164 -6.73 -8.33 8.18
C LEU A 164 -6.56 -7.27 9.28
N GLU A 165 -5.79 -7.61 10.30
CA GLU A 165 -5.21 -6.67 11.25
C GLU A 165 -3.74 -6.48 10.87
N VAL A 166 -3.34 -5.23 10.60
CA VAL A 166 -1.99 -4.91 10.08
C VAL A 166 -1.39 -3.74 10.86
N VAL A 167 -0.15 -3.89 11.32
CA VAL A 167 0.61 -2.78 11.92
C VAL A 167 1.45 -2.10 10.84
N LEU A 168 1.24 -0.80 10.67
CA LEU A 168 1.97 0.05 9.73
C LEU A 168 3.37 0.42 10.27
N PRO A 169 4.30 0.89 9.41
CA PRO A 169 5.69 1.16 9.81
C PRO A 169 5.82 2.19 10.92
N ASP A 170 4.90 3.16 11.04
CA ASP A 170 4.87 4.13 12.13
C ASP A 170 4.21 3.63 13.43
N GLY A 171 3.84 2.35 13.47
CA GLY A 171 3.19 1.69 14.60
C GLY A 171 1.67 1.84 14.63
N ARG A 172 1.03 2.59 13.72
CA ARG A 172 -0.44 2.62 13.65
C ARG A 172 -0.98 1.23 13.31
N VAL A 173 -1.96 0.75 14.09
CA VAL A 173 -2.71 -0.46 13.77
C VAL A 173 -3.84 -0.10 12.81
N LEU A 174 -3.83 -0.70 11.63
CA LEU A 174 -4.95 -0.76 10.71
C LEU A 174 -5.76 -2.02 11.05
N ASP A 175 -6.84 -1.84 11.80
CA ASP A 175 -7.82 -2.89 12.01
C ASP A 175 -8.85 -2.90 10.86
N GLN A 176 -8.78 -3.93 10.04
CA GLN A 176 -9.85 -4.35 9.13
C GLN A 176 -10.13 -5.85 9.31
N LEU A 177 -10.12 -6.37 10.54
CA LEU A 177 -10.31 -7.78 10.87
C LEU A 177 -11.80 -8.21 10.77
N THR A 178 -12.47 -7.76 9.71
CA THR A 178 -13.88 -8.03 9.43
C THR A 178 -14.15 -9.50 9.13
N THR A 179 -15.23 -10.02 9.71
CA THR A 179 -15.77 -11.37 9.49
C THR A 179 -16.94 -11.35 8.50
N LEU A 180 -17.15 -10.26 7.74
CA LEU A 180 -18.24 -10.16 6.78
C LEU A 180 -17.87 -10.81 5.45
N ARG A 181 -18.71 -11.73 4.95
CA ARG A 181 -18.52 -12.37 3.64
C ARG A 181 -18.57 -11.39 2.46
N LYS A 182 -19.23 -10.24 2.65
CA LYS A 182 -19.35 -9.10 1.74
C LYS A 182 -19.31 -7.81 2.54
N ASP A 183 -18.39 -6.91 2.22
CA ASP A 183 -18.33 -5.54 2.74
C ASP A 183 -17.83 -4.63 1.61
N ASN A 184 -18.62 -3.61 1.28
CA ASN A 184 -18.37 -2.67 0.19
C ASN A 184 -18.31 -1.22 0.71
N THR A 185 -17.97 -1.01 1.99
CA THR A 185 -18.01 0.32 2.66
C THR A 185 -16.83 1.26 2.33
N GLY A 186 -15.99 0.92 1.34
CA GLY A 186 -14.88 1.77 0.91
C GLY A 186 -13.97 1.06 -0.11
N TYR A 187 -12.68 1.41 -0.08
CA TYR A 187 -11.65 0.64 -0.76
C TYR A 187 -11.29 -0.61 0.06
N ASP A 188 -11.07 -1.73 -0.62
CA ASP A 188 -10.69 -3.00 0.02
C ASP A 188 -9.19 -3.01 0.37
N LEU A 189 -8.78 -2.21 1.35
CA LEU A 189 -7.36 -1.94 1.65
C LEU A 189 -6.57 -3.19 2.06
N LYS A 190 -7.21 -4.23 2.60
CA LYS A 190 -6.55 -5.52 2.91
C LYS A 190 -5.84 -6.11 1.67
N GLN A 191 -6.39 -5.88 0.48
CA GLN A 191 -5.83 -6.37 -0.79
C GLN A 191 -4.45 -5.79 -1.12
N LEU A 192 -4.07 -4.66 -0.50
CA LEU A 192 -2.75 -4.07 -0.64
C LEU A 192 -1.69 -4.83 0.16
N PHE A 193 -2.07 -5.60 1.19
CA PHE A 193 -1.16 -6.33 2.08
C PHE A 193 -1.06 -7.82 1.74
N ILE A 194 -2.08 -8.38 1.08
CA ILE A 194 -2.04 -9.72 0.48
C ILE A 194 -1.04 -9.68 -0.70
N GLY A 195 0.02 -10.48 -0.65
CA GLY A 195 1.11 -10.46 -1.63
C GLY A 195 2.10 -9.29 -1.49
N ALA A 196 2.12 -8.58 -0.36
CA ALA A 196 3.01 -7.43 -0.13
C ALA A 196 4.38 -7.77 0.49
N GLU A 197 4.65 -9.03 0.82
CA GLU A 197 5.92 -9.56 1.33
C GLU A 197 6.47 -8.78 2.54
N GLY A 198 5.57 -8.29 3.41
CA GLY A 198 5.91 -7.49 4.58
C GLY A 198 6.40 -6.07 4.29
N THR A 199 6.42 -5.63 3.02
CA THR A 199 6.99 -4.33 2.62
C THR A 199 6.11 -3.13 2.98
N LEU A 200 4.80 -3.29 3.17
CA LEU A 200 3.88 -2.20 3.52
C LEU A 200 3.51 -2.15 5.02
N GLY A 201 3.85 -3.18 5.78
CA GLY A 201 3.44 -3.36 7.17
C GLY A 201 3.49 -4.83 7.59
N VAL A 202 3.14 -5.09 8.85
CA VAL A 202 3.16 -6.43 9.46
C VAL A 202 1.73 -6.90 9.70
N VAL A 203 1.31 -7.96 9.00
CA VAL A 203 0.05 -8.64 9.31
C VAL A 203 0.19 -9.30 10.69
N THR A 204 -0.73 -9.01 11.61
CA THR A 204 -0.74 -9.55 12.98
C THR A 204 -1.97 -10.40 13.27
N GLY A 205 -3.06 -10.22 12.52
CA GLY A 205 -4.26 -11.05 12.60
C GLY A 205 -4.91 -11.23 11.23
N VAL A 206 -5.53 -12.39 11.01
CA VAL A 206 -6.19 -12.78 9.75
C VAL A 206 -7.59 -13.31 10.05
N SER A 207 -8.60 -12.81 9.34
CA SER A 207 -9.91 -13.47 9.22
C SER A 207 -10.02 -14.11 7.85
N ILE A 208 -10.34 -15.41 7.81
CA ILE A 208 -10.35 -16.23 6.60
C ILE A 208 -11.58 -17.15 6.58
N LEU A 209 -12.18 -17.29 5.40
CA LEU A 209 -13.24 -18.24 5.15
C LEU A 209 -12.65 -19.64 4.96
N THR A 210 -13.00 -20.56 5.85
CA THR A 210 -12.73 -21.99 5.71
C THR A 210 -13.87 -22.66 4.95
N PRO A 211 -13.60 -23.40 3.86
CA PRO A 211 -14.62 -24.21 3.20
C PRO A 211 -15.10 -25.36 4.11
N PRO A 212 -16.37 -25.82 3.98
CA PRO A 212 -16.80 -27.09 4.55
C PRO A 212 -15.91 -28.24 4.06
N ALA A 213 -15.63 -29.20 4.94
CA ALA A 213 -14.88 -30.39 4.59
C ALA A 213 -15.69 -31.24 3.60
N PRO A 214 -15.07 -31.79 2.54
CA PRO A 214 -15.75 -32.66 1.59
C PRO A 214 -16.10 -34.00 2.24
N GLN A 215 -17.23 -34.59 1.85
CA GLN A 215 -17.69 -35.89 2.39
C GLN A 215 -17.00 -37.07 1.70
N ALA A 216 -16.54 -36.87 0.47
CA ALA A 216 -15.66 -37.79 -0.25
C ALA A 216 -14.52 -37.01 -0.91
N SER A 217 -13.35 -37.64 -1.00
CA SER A 217 -12.24 -37.16 -1.82
C SER A 217 -11.45 -38.36 -2.33
N THR A 218 -11.03 -38.28 -3.58
CA THR A 218 -10.40 -39.38 -4.31
C THR A 218 -9.38 -38.77 -5.26
N ASN A 219 -8.26 -39.46 -5.51
CA ASN A 219 -7.33 -39.04 -6.55
C ASN A 219 -6.99 -40.18 -7.50
N VAL A 220 -6.60 -39.79 -8.71
CA VAL A 220 -6.19 -40.69 -9.78
C VAL A 220 -4.92 -40.12 -10.41
N ILE A 221 -3.95 -41.01 -10.68
CA ILE A 221 -2.80 -40.68 -11.52
C ILE A 221 -3.01 -41.30 -12.90
N LEU A 222 -2.81 -40.50 -13.94
CA LEU A 222 -2.99 -40.85 -15.34
C LEU A 222 -1.63 -40.79 -16.03
N ALA A 223 -1.26 -41.84 -16.78
CA ALA A 223 -0.06 -41.88 -17.61
C ALA A 223 -0.41 -41.46 -19.04
N LEU A 224 0.33 -40.52 -19.63
CA LEU A 224 0.01 -39.91 -20.93
C LEU A 224 1.14 -40.17 -21.96
N PRO A 225 0.80 -40.43 -23.24
CA PRO A 225 1.78 -40.72 -24.27
C PRO A 225 2.54 -39.46 -24.75
N SER A 226 2.00 -38.26 -24.55
CA SER A 226 2.68 -37.00 -24.84
C SER A 226 2.07 -35.84 -24.04
N PHE A 227 2.78 -34.71 -23.96
CA PHE A 227 2.21 -33.48 -23.39
C PHE A 227 0.97 -32.97 -24.15
N ASP A 228 0.90 -33.19 -25.47
CA ASP A 228 -0.19 -32.67 -26.31
C ASP A 228 -1.57 -33.28 -25.93
N ASN A 229 -1.56 -34.38 -25.18
CA ASN A 229 -2.74 -35.00 -24.59
C ASN A 229 -3.24 -34.29 -23.31
N VAL A 230 -2.39 -33.53 -22.60
CA VAL A 230 -2.70 -32.91 -21.28
C VAL A 230 -3.84 -31.90 -21.40
N LEU A 231 -3.86 -31.05 -22.42
CA LEU A 231 -4.87 -29.99 -22.56
C LEU A 231 -6.23 -30.52 -23.05
N PRO A 232 -6.31 -31.45 -24.03
CA PRO A 232 -7.54 -32.20 -24.32
C PRO A 232 -8.09 -32.94 -23.10
N LEU A 233 -7.22 -33.62 -22.33
CA LEU A 233 -7.61 -34.28 -21.08
C LEU A 233 -8.19 -33.28 -20.08
N PHE A 234 -7.53 -32.14 -19.86
CA PHE A 234 -8.01 -31.08 -18.96
C PHE A 234 -9.36 -30.50 -19.38
N GLN A 235 -9.67 -30.44 -20.69
CA GLN A 235 -10.99 -30.03 -21.18
C GLN A 235 -12.08 -31.07 -20.88
N ILE A 236 -11.77 -32.36 -20.99
CA ILE A 236 -12.70 -33.46 -20.67
C ILE A 236 -12.94 -33.55 -19.17
N VAL A 237 -11.87 -33.58 -18.37
CA VAL A 237 -11.92 -33.67 -16.90
C VAL A 237 -12.72 -32.51 -16.29
N LYS A 238 -12.49 -31.27 -16.75
CA LYS A 238 -13.31 -30.11 -16.31
C LYS A 238 -14.78 -30.23 -16.70
N ARG A 239 -15.10 -30.81 -17.85
CA ARG A 239 -16.49 -30.96 -18.32
C ARG A 239 -17.25 -32.01 -17.51
N GLN A 240 -16.64 -33.17 -17.26
CA GLN A 240 -17.32 -34.29 -16.60
C GLN A 240 -17.32 -34.18 -15.07
N LEU A 241 -16.16 -33.90 -14.46
CA LEU A 241 -16.10 -33.74 -13.01
C LEU A 241 -16.74 -32.42 -12.57
N SER A 242 -16.58 -31.35 -13.36
CA SER A 242 -17.17 -30.04 -13.10
C SER A 242 -16.90 -29.54 -11.66
N GLU A 243 -17.93 -29.42 -10.83
CA GLU A 243 -17.87 -28.78 -9.51
C GLU A 243 -17.15 -29.60 -8.43
N ILE A 244 -16.85 -30.88 -8.68
CA ILE A 244 -16.12 -31.73 -7.71
C ILE A 244 -14.61 -31.75 -7.96
N LEU A 245 -14.11 -31.18 -9.06
CA LEU A 245 -12.68 -31.09 -9.35
C LEU A 245 -11.97 -30.24 -8.27
N SER A 246 -10.85 -30.73 -7.73
CA SER A 246 -10.09 -30.06 -6.65
C SER A 246 -8.67 -29.70 -7.07
N ALA A 247 -8.00 -30.59 -7.81
CA ALA A 247 -6.65 -30.37 -8.33
C ALA A 247 -6.50 -30.99 -9.73
N PHE A 248 -5.62 -30.41 -10.55
CA PHE A 248 -5.16 -30.97 -11.81
C PHE A 248 -3.69 -30.60 -12.00
N GLU A 249 -2.82 -31.56 -11.68
CA GLU A 249 -1.38 -31.37 -11.58
C GLU A 249 -0.66 -32.11 -12.71
N PHE A 250 0.17 -31.40 -13.47
CA PHE A 250 1.05 -31.96 -14.49
C PHE A 250 2.41 -32.32 -13.89
N ILE A 251 2.96 -33.47 -14.29
CA ILE A 251 4.29 -33.95 -13.89
C ILE A 251 4.96 -34.50 -15.16
N ASP A 252 6.11 -33.97 -15.57
CA ASP A 252 6.85 -34.59 -16.69
C ASP A 252 7.51 -35.92 -16.29
N ARG A 253 7.97 -36.67 -17.29
CA ARG A 253 8.60 -37.98 -17.08
C ARG A 253 9.79 -37.92 -16.11
N THR A 254 10.65 -36.91 -16.23
CA THR A 254 11.86 -36.80 -15.42
C THR A 254 11.55 -36.45 -13.97
N ALA A 255 10.56 -35.59 -13.72
CA ALA A 255 10.06 -35.29 -12.38
C ALA A 255 9.50 -36.54 -11.68
N TYR A 256 8.70 -37.34 -12.40
CA TYR A 256 8.16 -38.60 -11.90
C TYR A 256 9.27 -39.63 -11.60
N ASP A 257 10.17 -39.88 -12.56
CA ASP A 257 11.26 -40.85 -12.41
C ASP A 257 12.19 -40.47 -11.24
N LEU A 258 12.47 -39.18 -11.04
CA LEU A 258 13.23 -38.70 -9.88
C LEU A 258 12.45 -38.86 -8.56
N ALA A 259 11.14 -38.59 -8.53
CA ALA A 259 10.32 -38.78 -7.34
C ALA A 259 10.27 -40.25 -6.90
N VAL A 260 10.14 -41.19 -7.84
CA VAL A 260 10.21 -42.63 -7.59
C VAL A 260 11.62 -43.05 -7.14
N LYS A 261 12.67 -42.62 -7.87
CA LYS A 261 14.09 -42.90 -7.55
C LYS A 261 14.46 -42.47 -6.13
N HIS A 262 13.98 -41.32 -5.68
CA HIS A 262 14.26 -40.74 -4.35
C HIS A 262 13.20 -41.10 -3.29
N GLY A 263 12.39 -42.14 -3.54
CA GLY A 263 11.52 -42.77 -2.56
C GLY A 263 10.36 -41.90 -2.07
N GLN A 264 9.91 -40.93 -2.87
CA GLN A 264 8.82 -40.02 -2.49
C GLN A 264 7.46 -40.70 -2.56
N GLY A 265 7.30 -41.65 -3.50
CA GLY A 265 6.11 -42.48 -3.63
C GLY A 265 6.27 -43.45 -4.80
N ARG A 266 5.29 -44.34 -4.97
CA ARG A 266 5.08 -45.12 -6.20
C ARG A 266 3.58 -45.39 -6.33
N ALA A 267 3.04 -45.14 -7.51
CA ALA A 267 1.63 -45.34 -7.83
C ALA A 267 1.42 -46.19 -9.08
N LEU A 268 2.37 -46.18 -10.02
CA LEU A 268 2.38 -47.00 -11.23
C LEU A 268 3.54 -48.02 -11.18
N ASN A 269 3.31 -49.19 -11.73
CA ASN A 269 4.30 -50.24 -11.97
C ASN A 269 5.17 -49.90 -13.20
N GLU A 270 6.20 -50.69 -13.49
CA GLU A 270 7.09 -50.42 -14.64
C GLU A 270 6.34 -50.52 -15.99
N ASP A 271 5.52 -51.56 -16.17
CA ASP A 271 4.67 -51.76 -17.36
C ASP A 271 3.67 -50.61 -17.59
N GLU A 272 3.18 -50.00 -16.51
CA GLU A 272 2.23 -48.87 -16.52
C GLU A 272 2.92 -47.51 -16.79
N VAL A 273 4.25 -47.49 -16.70
CA VAL A 273 5.13 -46.34 -16.95
C VAL A 273 5.81 -46.48 -18.32
N GLU A 274 5.72 -47.63 -18.99
CA GLU A 274 6.20 -47.80 -20.36
C GLU A 274 5.39 -46.94 -21.35
N GLY A 275 6.08 -46.33 -22.32
CA GLY A 275 5.47 -45.42 -23.29
C GLY A 275 4.88 -44.11 -22.74
N ALA A 276 5.04 -43.80 -21.44
CA ALA A 276 4.55 -42.55 -20.85
C ALA A 276 5.60 -41.43 -20.89
N GLU A 277 5.27 -40.31 -21.55
CA GLU A 277 6.10 -39.08 -21.59
C GLU A 277 5.78 -38.10 -20.46
N CYS A 278 4.59 -38.20 -19.86
CA CYS A 278 4.20 -37.39 -18.71
C CYS A 278 3.02 -38.01 -17.94
N PHE A 279 2.70 -37.41 -16.80
CA PHE A 279 1.65 -37.86 -15.90
C PHE A 279 0.76 -36.69 -15.49
N VAL A 280 -0.49 -37.00 -15.17
CA VAL A 280 -1.46 -36.05 -14.61
C VAL A 280 -2.05 -36.64 -13.34
N LEU A 281 -2.02 -35.89 -12.23
CA LEU A 281 -2.75 -36.20 -11.00
C LEU A 281 -4.03 -35.36 -10.98
N VAL A 282 -5.18 -36.01 -10.83
CA VAL A 282 -6.48 -35.36 -10.64
C VAL A 282 -6.99 -35.69 -9.23
N GLU A 283 -7.41 -34.67 -8.48
CA GLU A 283 -8.14 -34.85 -7.21
C GLU A 283 -9.60 -34.43 -7.39
N THR A 284 -10.53 -35.21 -6.87
CA THR A 284 -11.91 -34.80 -6.61
C THR A 284 -12.16 -34.57 -5.11
N SER A 285 -13.06 -33.65 -4.81
CA SER A 285 -13.65 -33.47 -3.48
C SER A 285 -15.10 -33.02 -3.64
N GLY A 286 -16.04 -33.80 -3.11
CA GLY A 286 -17.46 -33.54 -3.29
C GLY A 286 -18.31 -33.83 -2.05
N GLY A 287 -19.62 -33.66 -2.24
CA GLY A 287 -20.62 -33.69 -1.16
C GLY A 287 -21.37 -35.02 -1.03
N ARG A 288 -21.22 -35.95 -1.98
CA ARG A 288 -21.85 -37.28 -1.96
C ARG A 288 -20.97 -38.28 -2.71
N LYS A 289 -20.44 -39.26 -1.99
CA LYS A 289 -19.46 -40.23 -2.49
C LYS A 289 -19.92 -40.95 -3.76
N GLU A 290 -21.19 -41.34 -3.81
CA GLU A 290 -21.75 -42.15 -4.90
C GLU A 290 -21.75 -41.37 -6.23
N HIS A 291 -22.10 -40.08 -6.18
CA HIS A 291 -22.07 -39.18 -7.34
C HIS A 291 -20.63 -38.84 -7.77
N ASP A 292 -19.73 -38.72 -6.79
CA ASP A 292 -18.32 -38.42 -7.03
C ASP A 292 -17.59 -39.62 -7.67
N GLU A 293 -17.95 -40.84 -7.27
CA GLU A 293 -17.47 -42.10 -7.87
C GLU A 293 -18.10 -42.36 -9.24
N GLU A 294 -19.41 -42.12 -9.43
CA GLU A 294 -20.10 -42.21 -10.73
C GLU A 294 -19.39 -41.35 -11.79
N LYS A 295 -19.26 -40.03 -11.53
CA LYS A 295 -18.54 -39.09 -12.42
C LYS A 295 -17.10 -39.49 -12.74
N LEU A 296 -16.40 -40.11 -11.79
CA LEU A 296 -14.99 -40.48 -11.93
C LEU A 296 -14.83 -41.82 -12.68
N ASN A 297 -15.77 -42.74 -12.53
CA ASN A 297 -15.84 -43.96 -13.33
C ASN A 297 -16.22 -43.64 -14.78
N ASP A 298 -17.24 -42.81 -15.01
CA ASP A 298 -17.65 -42.34 -16.35
C ASP A 298 -16.46 -41.72 -17.12
N LEU A 299 -15.70 -40.84 -16.44
CA LEU A 299 -14.50 -40.23 -16.99
C LEU A 299 -13.44 -41.28 -17.39
N LEU A 300 -13.23 -42.31 -16.57
CA LEU A 300 -12.25 -43.35 -16.84
C LEU A 300 -12.70 -44.30 -17.95
N GLU A 301 -13.99 -44.63 -18.04
CA GLU A 301 -14.55 -45.42 -19.14
C GLU A 301 -14.47 -44.65 -20.48
N ASP A 302 -14.83 -43.36 -20.50
CA ASP A 302 -14.66 -42.49 -21.68
C ASP A 302 -13.18 -42.39 -22.13
N LEU A 303 -12.24 -42.23 -21.19
CA LEU A 303 -10.82 -42.09 -21.51
C LEU A 303 -10.16 -43.39 -22.00
N LEU A 304 -10.64 -44.55 -21.55
CA LEU A 304 -10.14 -45.86 -21.95
C LEU A 304 -10.84 -46.43 -23.21
N SER A 305 -12.05 -45.98 -23.52
CA SER A 305 -12.83 -46.42 -24.69
C SER A 305 -12.67 -45.54 -25.94
N ALA A 306 -12.08 -44.34 -25.81
CA ALA A 306 -11.93 -43.39 -26.90
C ALA A 306 -11.07 -43.92 -28.08
N ASP A 307 -11.62 -43.85 -29.31
CA ASP A 307 -10.96 -44.22 -30.59
C ASP A 307 -9.54 -43.61 -30.76
N LYS A 308 -9.32 -42.44 -30.17
CA LYS A 308 -8.00 -41.82 -30.04
C LYS A 308 -7.67 -41.71 -28.54
N PRO A 309 -6.89 -42.63 -27.96
CA PRO A 309 -6.60 -42.61 -26.53
C PRO A 309 -5.86 -41.33 -26.13
N LEU A 310 -6.27 -40.74 -25.01
CA LEU A 310 -5.59 -39.61 -24.39
C LEU A 310 -4.63 -40.00 -23.27
N ILE A 311 -4.79 -41.22 -22.73
CA ILE A 311 -3.96 -41.80 -21.68
C ILE A 311 -3.49 -43.19 -22.13
N ASN A 312 -2.37 -43.65 -21.57
CA ASN A 312 -1.91 -45.04 -21.69
C ASN A 312 -2.66 -45.93 -20.67
N THR A 313 -2.79 -45.44 -19.44
CA THR A 313 -3.47 -46.10 -18.31
C THR A 313 -3.75 -45.08 -17.19
N GLY A 314 -4.50 -45.49 -16.17
CA GLY A 314 -4.79 -44.68 -14.98
C GLY A 314 -4.98 -45.53 -13.73
N VAL A 315 -4.42 -45.09 -12.60
CA VAL A 315 -4.55 -45.77 -11.29
C VAL A 315 -5.28 -44.88 -10.30
N LEU A 316 -6.45 -45.37 -9.87
CA LEU A 316 -7.36 -44.74 -8.91
C LEU A 316 -7.01 -45.12 -7.47
N SER A 317 -7.06 -44.16 -6.53
CA SER A 317 -6.86 -44.44 -5.10
C SER A 317 -8.01 -45.28 -4.52
N GLN A 318 -7.75 -46.51 -4.10
CA GLN A 318 -8.73 -47.38 -3.41
C GLN A 318 -8.61 -47.33 -1.88
N SER A 319 -7.64 -46.58 -1.34
CA SER A 319 -7.39 -46.45 0.08
C SER A 319 -6.72 -45.12 0.43
N PRO A 320 -6.85 -44.61 1.69
CA PRO A 320 -6.15 -43.41 2.13
C PRO A 320 -4.62 -43.50 1.99
N ALA A 321 -4.04 -44.70 2.12
CA ALA A 321 -2.60 -44.92 1.94
C ALA A 321 -2.17 -44.72 0.47
N GLN A 322 -2.96 -45.21 -0.50
CA GLN A 322 -2.71 -44.95 -1.93
C GLN A 322 -2.95 -43.48 -2.28
N PHE A 323 -4.02 -42.86 -1.74
CA PHE A 323 -4.31 -41.44 -1.94
C PHE A 323 -3.11 -40.55 -1.53
N SER A 324 -2.54 -40.81 -0.36
CA SER A 324 -1.32 -40.14 0.10
C SER A 324 -0.08 -40.49 -0.72
N SER A 325 0.09 -41.75 -1.18
CA SER A 325 1.22 -42.14 -2.05
C SER A 325 1.19 -41.42 -3.40
N ILE A 326 0.00 -41.26 -3.99
CA ILE A 326 -0.22 -40.52 -5.24
C ILE A 326 0.11 -39.02 -5.04
N TRP A 327 -0.33 -38.41 -3.94
CA TRP A 327 0.03 -37.03 -3.63
C TRP A 327 1.52 -36.83 -3.31
N ALA A 328 2.15 -37.77 -2.60
CA ALA A 328 3.56 -37.69 -2.22
C ALA A 328 4.52 -37.72 -3.43
N LEU A 329 4.14 -38.36 -4.54
CA LEU A 329 4.85 -38.23 -5.83
C LEU A 329 4.91 -36.77 -6.31
N ARG A 330 3.80 -36.01 -6.17
CA ARG A 330 3.67 -34.62 -6.65
C ARG A 330 4.21 -33.58 -5.66
N GLU A 331 4.01 -33.78 -4.36
CA GLU A 331 4.61 -32.91 -3.33
C GLU A 331 6.14 -33.12 -3.26
N GLY A 332 6.60 -34.37 -3.34
CA GLY A 332 8.00 -34.77 -3.20
C GLY A 332 8.94 -34.43 -4.36
N VAL A 333 8.43 -33.99 -5.52
CA VAL A 333 9.27 -33.60 -6.68
C VAL A 333 10.35 -32.58 -6.28
N THR A 334 9.98 -31.58 -5.48
CA THR A 334 10.89 -30.53 -5.02
C THR A 334 12.05 -31.08 -4.18
N GLU A 335 11.80 -32.09 -3.35
CA GLU A 335 12.80 -32.78 -2.52
C GLU A 335 13.66 -33.71 -3.38
N ALA A 336 13.05 -34.50 -4.27
CA ALA A 336 13.76 -35.44 -5.15
C ALA A 336 14.82 -34.75 -6.04
N ILE A 337 14.49 -33.61 -6.64
CA ILE A 337 15.46 -32.84 -7.44
C ILE A 337 16.60 -32.31 -6.55
N SER A 338 16.30 -31.93 -5.31
CA SER A 338 17.27 -31.42 -4.33
C SER A 338 18.19 -32.52 -3.77
N LYS A 339 17.81 -33.80 -3.92
CA LYS A 339 18.66 -34.98 -3.68
C LYS A 339 19.50 -35.38 -4.90
N GLU A 340 19.02 -35.09 -6.12
CA GLU A 340 19.71 -35.39 -7.37
C GLU A 340 20.84 -34.38 -7.69
N GLY A 341 20.70 -33.14 -7.23
CA GLY A 341 21.68 -32.07 -7.49
C GLY A 341 21.29 -30.72 -6.89
N LYS A 342 21.76 -29.64 -7.52
CA LYS A 342 21.49 -28.24 -7.18
C LYS A 342 20.43 -27.67 -8.12
N PRO A 343 19.18 -27.44 -7.66
CA PRO A 343 18.10 -26.96 -8.50
C PRO A 343 18.11 -25.43 -8.67
N TYR A 344 18.26 -24.94 -9.90
CA TYR A 344 17.76 -23.61 -10.25
C TYR A 344 16.24 -23.71 -10.42
N LYS A 345 15.48 -22.81 -9.77
CA LYS A 345 14.02 -22.90 -9.63
C LYS A 345 13.31 -21.68 -10.19
N TYR A 346 12.47 -21.90 -11.21
CA TYR A 346 11.63 -20.88 -11.84
C TYR A 346 10.16 -21.28 -11.70
N ASP A 347 9.49 -20.66 -10.74
CA ASP A 347 8.03 -20.63 -10.57
C ASP A 347 7.49 -19.53 -11.50
N ILE A 348 6.71 -19.90 -12.53
CA ILE A 348 6.33 -19.00 -13.63
C ILE A 348 4.88 -19.22 -14.11
N SER A 349 4.15 -18.14 -14.38
CA SER A 349 2.82 -18.22 -15.03
C SER A 349 2.95 -18.00 -16.52
N ILE A 350 2.52 -18.94 -17.36
CA ILE A 350 2.60 -18.85 -18.83
C ILE A 350 1.35 -19.49 -19.49
N PRO A 351 1.08 -19.23 -20.78
CA PRO A 351 0.00 -19.93 -21.50
C PRO A 351 0.18 -21.44 -21.44
N LEU A 352 -0.89 -22.18 -21.09
CA LEU A 352 -0.87 -23.64 -20.91
C LEU A 352 -0.30 -24.41 -22.12
N SER A 353 -0.54 -23.91 -23.33
CA SER A 353 -0.02 -24.47 -24.59
C SER A 353 1.50 -24.43 -24.72
N SER A 354 2.18 -23.53 -23.98
CA SER A 354 3.62 -23.31 -24.08
C SER A 354 4.42 -23.95 -22.95
N PHE A 355 3.79 -24.72 -22.04
CA PHE A 355 4.51 -25.41 -20.96
C PHE A 355 5.62 -26.32 -21.50
N LYS A 356 5.28 -27.23 -22.44
CA LYS A 356 6.25 -28.13 -23.11
C LYS A 356 7.33 -27.35 -23.84
N GLU A 357 6.92 -26.35 -24.62
CA GLU A 357 7.81 -25.50 -25.43
C GLU A 357 8.86 -24.80 -24.56
N VAL A 358 8.47 -24.24 -23.40
CA VAL A 358 9.41 -23.56 -22.49
C VAL A 358 10.41 -24.54 -21.88
N VAL A 359 9.99 -25.74 -21.49
CA VAL A 359 10.90 -26.78 -20.97
C VAL A 359 11.87 -27.26 -22.06
N ASP A 360 11.36 -27.56 -23.27
CA ASP A 360 12.16 -28.08 -24.38
C ASP A 360 13.13 -27.02 -24.93
N ASN A 361 12.68 -25.77 -25.11
CA ASN A 361 13.53 -24.65 -25.53
C ASN A 361 14.60 -24.30 -24.48
N THR A 362 14.31 -24.46 -23.18
CA THR A 362 15.34 -24.30 -22.13
C THR A 362 16.39 -25.41 -22.22
N ARG A 363 15.96 -26.65 -22.50
CA ARG A 363 16.87 -27.80 -22.69
C ARG A 363 17.74 -27.65 -23.94
N GLU A 364 17.21 -27.14 -25.05
CA GLU A 364 17.99 -26.88 -26.27
C GLU A 364 18.93 -25.67 -26.11
N HIS A 365 18.48 -24.59 -25.47
CA HIS A 365 19.34 -23.43 -25.20
C HIS A 365 20.57 -23.83 -24.37
N LEU A 366 20.40 -24.57 -23.28
CA LEU A 366 21.53 -25.09 -22.48
C LEU A 366 22.40 -26.07 -23.25
N ARG A 367 21.83 -26.88 -24.17
CA ARG A 367 22.58 -27.75 -25.08
C ARG A 367 23.43 -26.94 -26.05
N SER A 368 22.91 -25.85 -26.62
CA SER A 368 23.65 -24.93 -27.50
C SER A 368 24.83 -24.24 -26.81
N LYS A 369 24.74 -24.07 -25.47
CA LYS A 369 25.83 -23.57 -24.62
C LYS A 369 26.84 -24.65 -24.20
N GLY A 370 26.58 -25.92 -24.51
CA GLY A 370 27.40 -27.06 -24.08
C GLY A 370 27.17 -27.52 -22.63
N LEU A 371 26.16 -26.98 -21.94
CA LEU A 371 25.96 -27.18 -20.49
C LEU A 371 25.10 -28.41 -20.13
N MET A 372 24.43 -29.04 -21.10
CA MET A 372 23.64 -30.26 -20.91
C MET A 372 24.53 -31.51 -20.84
N HIS A 373 25.13 -31.76 -19.68
CA HIS A 373 25.89 -32.99 -19.37
C HIS A 373 26.02 -33.21 -17.85
N ASP A 374 26.31 -34.45 -17.42
CA ASP A 374 26.33 -34.89 -16.01
C ASP A 374 27.10 -33.98 -15.03
N LYS A 375 28.19 -33.34 -15.50
CA LYS A 375 29.06 -32.44 -14.71
C LYS A 375 28.63 -30.97 -14.69
N ALA A 376 27.49 -30.64 -15.29
CA ALA A 376 26.89 -29.31 -15.31
C ALA A 376 25.38 -29.47 -15.14
N VAL A 377 24.56 -29.31 -16.17
CA VAL A 377 23.12 -29.56 -16.12
C VAL A 377 22.81 -31.02 -16.48
N LYS A 378 22.27 -31.76 -15.51
CA LYS A 378 21.80 -33.14 -15.65
C LYS A 378 20.42 -33.19 -16.30
N TYR A 379 19.49 -32.37 -15.79
CA TYR A 379 18.08 -32.39 -16.21
C TYR A 379 17.49 -30.98 -16.33
N VAL A 380 16.57 -30.83 -17.29
CA VAL A 380 15.66 -29.69 -17.43
C VAL A 380 14.26 -30.28 -17.49
N LEU A 381 13.42 -29.90 -16.53
CA LEU A 381 12.12 -30.51 -16.28
C LEU A 381 11.06 -29.49 -15.86
N GLY A 382 9.79 -29.87 -15.97
CA GLY A 382 8.64 -29.08 -15.58
C GLY A 382 7.53 -29.91 -14.93
N TYR A 383 6.87 -29.32 -13.93
CA TYR A 383 5.69 -29.84 -13.25
C TYR A 383 4.87 -28.66 -12.72
N GLY A 384 3.58 -28.83 -12.42
CA GLY A 384 2.79 -27.75 -11.82
C GLY A 384 1.30 -27.76 -12.12
N HIS A 385 0.70 -26.59 -11.93
CA HIS A 385 -0.73 -26.40 -11.75
C HIS A 385 -1.38 -25.98 -13.08
N VAL A 386 -1.98 -26.95 -13.78
CA VAL A 386 -2.64 -26.73 -15.09
C VAL A 386 -3.97 -26.00 -14.92
N GLY A 387 -4.55 -26.05 -13.71
CA GLY A 387 -5.78 -25.36 -13.33
C GLY A 387 -5.77 -23.85 -13.64
N ASP A 388 -4.62 -23.25 -13.39
CA ASP A 388 -4.41 -21.82 -13.11
C ASP A 388 -3.16 -21.25 -13.82
N GLY A 389 -2.34 -22.11 -14.44
CA GLY A 389 -1.30 -21.70 -15.39
C GLY A 389 0.11 -21.58 -14.80
N ASN A 390 0.38 -22.17 -13.64
CA ASN A 390 1.71 -22.18 -13.02
C ASN A 390 2.57 -23.39 -13.46
N LEU A 391 3.80 -23.11 -13.91
CA LEU A 391 4.83 -24.10 -14.21
C LEU A 391 6.04 -23.91 -13.29
N HIS A 392 6.41 -24.96 -12.56
CA HIS A 392 7.66 -25.07 -11.80
C HIS A 392 8.79 -25.60 -12.70
N LEU A 393 9.34 -24.74 -13.55
CA LEU A 393 10.51 -25.05 -14.37
C LEU A 393 11.74 -25.21 -13.47
N ASN A 394 12.33 -26.40 -13.44
CA ASN A 394 13.52 -26.70 -12.65
C ASN A 394 14.68 -27.16 -13.54
N VAL A 395 15.88 -26.66 -13.25
CA VAL A 395 17.13 -27.06 -13.91
C VAL A 395 18.05 -27.67 -12.86
N CYS A 396 18.26 -28.98 -12.95
CA CYS A 396 19.04 -29.75 -11.97
C CYS A 396 20.51 -29.79 -12.41
N ALA A 397 21.36 -29.05 -11.70
CA ALA A 397 22.80 -29.01 -11.94
C ALA A 397 23.59 -29.87 -10.94
N ASP A 398 24.86 -30.16 -11.22
CA ASP A 398 25.77 -30.78 -10.26
C ASP A 398 26.19 -29.79 -9.15
N ALA A 399 26.40 -28.53 -9.54
CA ALA A 399 26.71 -27.40 -8.65
C ALA A 399 26.02 -26.11 -9.12
N TYR A 400 25.85 -25.15 -8.21
CA TYR A 400 25.56 -23.77 -8.61
C TYR A 400 26.84 -23.14 -9.18
N THR A 401 26.77 -22.56 -10.38
CA THR A 401 27.90 -21.92 -11.08
C THR A 401 27.41 -20.65 -11.77
N PRO A 402 28.22 -19.58 -11.83
CA PRO A 402 27.85 -18.35 -12.56
C PRO A 402 27.62 -18.58 -14.06
N GLU A 403 28.24 -19.61 -14.65
CA GLU A 403 28.08 -19.97 -16.06
C GLU A 403 26.69 -20.52 -16.37
N ILE A 404 26.14 -21.37 -15.49
CA ILE A 404 24.77 -21.87 -15.63
C ILE A 404 23.77 -20.76 -15.29
N GLU A 405 24.02 -19.96 -14.25
CA GLU A 405 23.16 -18.82 -13.89
C GLU A 405 23.05 -17.80 -15.04
N ALA A 406 24.18 -17.40 -15.64
CA ALA A 406 24.22 -16.49 -16.80
C ALA A 406 23.75 -17.12 -18.13
N ALA A 407 23.57 -18.44 -18.19
CA ALA A 407 22.88 -19.10 -19.30
C ALA A 407 21.35 -19.07 -19.12
N LEU A 408 20.87 -19.17 -17.87
CA LEU A 408 19.45 -19.21 -17.53
C LEU A 408 18.82 -17.81 -17.43
N GLU A 409 19.55 -16.84 -16.89
CA GLU A 409 19.10 -15.48 -16.64
C GLU A 409 19.94 -14.49 -17.47
N PRO A 410 19.34 -13.63 -18.31
CA PRO A 410 17.91 -13.28 -18.36
C PRO A 410 17.02 -14.19 -19.22
N TYR A 411 17.58 -15.18 -19.94
CA TYR A 411 16.86 -15.96 -20.97
C TYR A 411 15.47 -16.45 -20.57
N ILE A 412 15.30 -17.07 -19.40
CA ILE A 412 13.99 -17.57 -18.94
C ILE A 412 13.00 -16.41 -18.72
N TYR A 413 13.45 -15.27 -18.20
CA TYR A 413 12.60 -14.10 -18.02
C TYR A 413 12.23 -13.44 -19.37
N GLU A 414 13.12 -13.46 -20.36
CA GLU A 414 12.84 -13.01 -21.72
C GLU A 414 11.79 -13.90 -22.42
N VAL A 415 11.90 -15.23 -22.27
CA VAL A 415 10.89 -16.19 -22.76
C VAL A 415 9.53 -15.96 -22.09
N VAL A 416 9.50 -15.80 -20.76
CA VAL A 416 8.27 -15.50 -20.01
C VAL A 416 7.66 -14.16 -20.44
N ALA A 417 8.47 -13.12 -20.65
CA ALA A 417 8.00 -11.82 -21.13
C ALA A 417 7.44 -11.88 -22.56
N GLY A 418 8.07 -12.65 -23.45
CA GLY A 418 7.58 -12.91 -24.81
C GLY A 418 6.21 -13.60 -24.82
N LEU A 419 6.01 -14.55 -23.91
CA LEU A 419 4.72 -15.21 -23.65
C LEU A 419 3.73 -14.36 -22.82
N ARG A 420 4.11 -13.13 -22.44
CA ARG A 420 3.35 -12.17 -21.62
C ARG A 420 2.98 -12.71 -20.22
N GLY A 421 3.83 -13.60 -19.69
CA GLY A 421 3.65 -14.32 -18.44
C GLY A 421 4.18 -13.61 -17.19
N SER A 422 4.13 -14.33 -16.06
CA SER A 422 4.64 -13.88 -14.76
C SER A 422 5.94 -14.60 -14.38
N VAL A 423 7.00 -13.87 -14.06
CA VAL A 423 8.28 -14.42 -13.56
C VAL A 423 8.22 -14.92 -12.10
N SER A 424 7.09 -14.70 -11.41
CA SER A 424 6.67 -15.49 -10.25
C SER A 424 5.16 -15.68 -10.28
N ALA A 425 4.70 -16.91 -10.03
CA ALA A 425 3.29 -17.22 -9.91
C ALA A 425 2.85 -17.19 -8.44
N GLU A 426 3.59 -17.86 -7.55
CA GLU A 426 3.21 -18.07 -6.15
C GLU A 426 4.33 -17.72 -5.14
N HIS A 427 5.60 -17.85 -5.53
CA HIS A 427 6.72 -17.75 -4.58
C HIS A 427 7.06 -16.31 -4.13
N GLY A 428 6.39 -15.29 -4.66
CA GLY A 428 6.71 -13.88 -4.42
C GLY A 428 7.91 -13.37 -5.23
N ILE A 429 8.31 -12.12 -4.99
CA ILE A 429 9.41 -11.45 -5.68
C ILE A 429 10.69 -11.52 -4.86
N GLY A 430 10.62 -11.23 -3.56
CA GLY A 430 11.73 -11.26 -2.63
C GLY A 430 12.95 -10.41 -3.03
N ALA A 431 14.08 -10.68 -2.38
CA ALA A 431 15.37 -10.16 -2.83
C ALA A 431 15.75 -10.75 -4.20
N ALA A 432 15.45 -12.04 -4.42
CA ALA A 432 15.86 -12.79 -5.62
C ALA A 432 15.35 -12.17 -6.94
N LYS A 433 14.04 -11.97 -7.07
CA LYS A 433 13.38 -11.58 -8.34
C LYS A 433 13.09 -10.08 -8.45
N THR A 434 13.47 -9.24 -7.48
CA THR A 434 13.24 -7.78 -7.54
C THR A 434 13.85 -7.16 -8.81
N HIS A 435 14.98 -7.69 -9.29
CA HIS A 435 15.60 -7.26 -10.55
C HIS A 435 14.78 -7.65 -11.81
N ALA A 436 14.04 -8.76 -11.76
CA ALA A 436 13.27 -9.34 -12.86
C ALA A 436 11.82 -8.81 -12.97
N LEU A 437 11.37 -7.95 -12.04
CA LEU A 437 9.98 -7.45 -11.98
C LEU A 437 9.50 -6.79 -13.29
N SER A 438 10.42 -6.20 -14.06
CA SER A 438 10.14 -5.51 -15.33
C SER A 438 9.77 -6.44 -16.50
N TYR A 439 10.08 -7.74 -16.42
CA TYR A 439 9.66 -8.73 -17.44
C TYR A 439 8.16 -9.04 -17.38
N SER A 440 7.49 -8.77 -16.26
CA SER A 440 6.06 -9.08 -16.06
C SER A 440 5.20 -7.90 -15.59
N LYS A 441 5.79 -6.75 -15.23
CA LYS A 441 5.07 -5.55 -14.80
C LYS A 441 5.52 -4.32 -15.60
N SER A 442 4.55 -3.54 -16.07
CA SER A 442 4.84 -2.31 -16.83
C SER A 442 5.58 -1.27 -15.99
N PRO A 443 6.33 -0.32 -16.60
CA PRO A 443 6.96 0.78 -15.88
C PRO A 443 5.98 1.59 -15.00
N LEU A 444 4.75 1.79 -15.47
CA LEU A 444 3.68 2.45 -14.70
C LEU A 444 3.22 1.60 -13.50
N SER A 445 3.11 0.27 -13.67
CA SER A 445 2.80 -0.64 -12.56
C SER A 445 3.85 -0.55 -11.46
N ILE A 446 5.14 -0.56 -11.84
CA ILE A 446 6.27 -0.43 -10.90
C ILE A 446 6.33 0.98 -10.29
N GLU A 447 5.97 2.04 -11.03
CA GLU A 447 5.82 3.38 -10.48
C GLU A 447 4.72 3.46 -9.41
N LEU A 448 3.55 2.86 -9.65
CA LEU A 448 2.45 2.84 -8.70
C LEU A 448 2.77 1.99 -7.46
N MET A 449 3.43 0.84 -7.63
CA MET A 449 3.94 0.02 -6.51
C MET A 449 4.87 0.82 -5.60
N ARG A 450 5.83 1.57 -6.17
CA ARG A 450 6.72 2.47 -5.40
C ARG A 450 5.93 3.56 -4.68
N LYS A 451 4.98 4.23 -5.35
CA LYS A 451 4.15 5.26 -4.71
C LYS A 451 3.30 4.70 -3.55
N ILE A 452 2.83 3.46 -3.64
CA ILE A 452 2.12 2.79 -2.53
C ILE A 452 3.10 2.50 -1.38
N LYS A 453 4.30 1.96 -1.69
CA LYS A 453 5.39 1.75 -0.71
C LYS A 453 5.79 3.05 0.00
N ASP A 454 5.95 4.15 -0.73
CA ASP A 454 6.30 5.47 -0.18
C ASP A 454 5.20 6.07 0.72
N VAL A 455 3.93 5.72 0.47
CA VAL A 455 2.78 6.18 1.29
C VAL A 455 2.69 5.45 2.63
N PHE A 456 2.97 4.15 2.67
CA PHE A 456 2.95 3.37 3.91
C PHE A 456 4.29 3.47 4.68
N ASP A 457 5.42 3.39 3.96
CA ASP A 457 6.77 3.35 4.52
C ASP A 457 7.68 4.45 3.91
N PRO A 458 7.42 5.74 4.22
CA PRO A 458 8.20 6.87 3.69
C PRO A 458 9.66 6.91 4.16
N HIS A 459 10.06 6.01 5.07
CA HIS A 459 11.43 5.86 5.55
C HIS A 459 12.10 4.59 5.00
N GLY A 460 11.33 3.69 4.39
CA GLY A 460 11.79 2.47 3.77
C GLY A 460 12.47 1.50 4.75
N ILE A 461 11.89 1.34 5.95
CA ILE A 461 12.36 0.40 6.98
C ILE A 461 11.84 -1.02 6.78
N MET A 462 10.66 -1.20 6.19
CA MET A 462 9.97 -2.49 6.11
C MET A 462 10.50 -3.32 4.95
N ASN A 463 11.08 -4.47 5.28
CA ASN A 463 11.70 -5.43 4.36
C ASN A 463 12.52 -4.74 3.24
N PRO A 464 13.56 -3.97 3.62
CA PRO A 464 14.09 -2.86 2.82
C PRO A 464 14.83 -3.26 1.53
N ALA A 465 15.15 -4.54 1.38
CA ALA A 465 15.76 -5.12 0.19
C ALA A 465 14.77 -5.40 -0.96
N MET A 466 13.46 -5.35 -0.69
CA MET A 466 12.41 -5.67 -1.66
C MET A 466 11.74 -4.41 -2.24
N VAL A 467 11.33 -4.50 -3.52
CA VAL A 467 10.57 -3.47 -4.23
C VAL A 467 11.26 -2.09 -4.26
N ARG A 468 12.59 -2.07 -4.21
CA ARG A 468 13.43 -0.92 -4.59
C ARG A 468 13.99 -1.12 -6.01
N SER A 469 14.11 -0.04 -6.76
CA SER A 469 14.61 -0.06 -8.14
C SER A 469 16.13 -0.26 -8.15
N PRO A 470 16.75 -0.86 -9.20
CA PRO A 470 18.19 -1.13 -9.22
C PRO A 470 19.12 0.07 -9.02
N ALA A 471 18.63 1.31 -9.14
CA ALA A 471 19.35 2.52 -8.77
C ALA A 471 19.62 2.67 -7.25
N SER A 472 19.10 1.78 -6.39
CA SER A 472 19.36 1.78 -4.95
C SER A 472 19.44 0.37 -4.33
N ILE A 473 19.86 -0.63 -5.11
CA ILE A 473 20.31 -1.93 -4.61
C ILE A 473 21.73 -2.12 -5.16
N PRO A 474 22.78 -2.17 -4.32
CA PRO A 474 24.09 -2.53 -4.80
C PRO A 474 24.04 -3.98 -5.30
N SER A 475 24.39 -4.20 -6.56
CA SER A 475 24.55 -5.54 -7.11
C SER A 475 25.55 -6.34 -6.28
N TYR A 476 25.23 -7.60 -5.97
CA TYR A 476 26.23 -8.54 -5.46
C TYR A 476 27.21 -8.89 -6.59
N THR A 477 28.18 -8.01 -6.82
CA THR A 477 29.46 -8.40 -7.39
C THR A 477 30.26 -9.12 -6.29
N PRO A 478 31.10 -10.12 -6.64
CA PRO A 478 32.20 -10.49 -5.75
C PRO A 478 33.01 -9.22 -5.42
N GLU A 479 33.61 -9.17 -4.23
CA GLU A 479 34.02 -7.93 -3.55
C GLU A 479 34.56 -6.84 -4.49
N PRO A 480 33.89 -5.67 -4.59
CA PRO A 480 34.46 -4.58 -5.34
C PRO A 480 35.74 -4.12 -4.64
N GLU A 481 36.88 -4.19 -5.35
CA GLU A 481 38.10 -3.52 -4.92
C GLU A 481 37.74 -2.07 -4.55
N LEU A 482 38.05 -1.67 -3.31
CA LEU A 482 37.65 -0.39 -2.75
C LEU A 482 38.08 0.75 -3.69
N GLN A 483 37.12 1.37 -4.38
CA GLN A 483 37.45 2.48 -5.26
C GLN A 483 38.16 3.57 -4.44
N PRO A 484 39.32 4.07 -4.91
CA PRO A 484 40.20 4.89 -4.08
C PRO A 484 39.66 6.32 -3.93
N ILE A 485 38.70 6.51 -3.02
CA ILE A 485 38.03 7.80 -2.78
C ILE A 485 38.98 8.90 -2.28
N PHE A 486 40.19 8.53 -1.83
CA PHE A 486 41.25 9.45 -1.42
C PHE A 486 42.35 9.61 -2.48
N GLN A 487 41.98 9.60 -3.76
CA GLN A 487 42.82 10.12 -4.84
C GLN A 487 42.33 11.50 -5.33
N ASP A 488 43.25 12.30 -5.86
CA ASP A 488 42.94 13.56 -6.53
C ASP A 488 42.44 13.34 -7.98
N VAL A 489 42.14 14.42 -8.69
CA VAL A 489 41.67 14.37 -10.08
C VAL A 489 42.70 13.82 -11.09
N ASN A 490 43.93 13.54 -10.65
CA ASN A 490 45.03 12.97 -11.42
C ASN A 490 45.39 11.53 -10.98
N GLY A 491 44.64 10.95 -10.03
CA GLY A 491 44.92 9.63 -9.46
C GLY A 491 46.02 9.62 -8.38
N LEU A 492 46.47 10.78 -7.88
CA LEU A 492 47.49 10.88 -6.85
C LEU A 492 46.87 10.78 -5.45
N ALA A 493 47.50 9.98 -4.58
CA ALA A 493 47.04 9.78 -3.20
C ALA A 493 46.96 11.10 -2.40
N VAL A 494 45.76 11.41 -1.90
CA VAL A 494 45.48 12.55 -1.04
C VAL A 494 46.19 12.38 0.30
N LYS A 495 46.80 13.47 0.77
CA LYS A 495 47.65 13.45 1.96
C LYS A 495 46.86 13.74 3.22
N PHE A 496 47.09 12.92 4.23
CA PHE A 496 46.55 13.04 5.57
C PHE A 496 47.69 13.17 6.60
N PHE A 497 47.45 13.93 7.66
CA PHE A 497 48.26 13.91 8.87
C PHE A 497 47.36 13.60 10.06
N ILE A 498 47.77 12.65 10.90
CA ILE A 498 47.03 12.22 12.09
C ILE A 498 47.64 12.91 13.31
N GLN A 499 46.81 13.56 14.13
CA GLN A 499 47.25 14.21 15.37
C GLN A 499 47.70 13.16 16.40
N LYS A 500 48.76 13.47 17.17
CA LYS A 500 49.47 12.47 18.02
C LYS A 500 48.83 12.20 19.38
N ASP A 501 47.87 13.02 19.79
CA ASP A 501 47.09 12.91 21.02
C ASP A 501 45.77 12.14 20.82
N LEU A 502 45.34 11.92 19.57
CA LEU A 502 44.30 10.93 19.24
C LEU A 502 44.68 9.57 19.85
N PRO A 503 43.73 8.80 20.42
CA PRO A 503 44.00 7.48 20.98
C PRO A 503 44.74 6.56 19.98
N GLN A 504 45.73 5.81 20.46
CA GLN A 504 46.63 5.03 19.59
C GLN A 504 45.89 4.00 18.70
N ASN A 505 44.77 3.45 19.17
CA ASN A 505 43.90 2.58 18.39
C ASN A 505 43.23 3.35 17.23
N ILE A 506 42.75 4.57 17.47
CA ILE A 506 42.17 5.45 16.46
C ILE A 506 43.25 5.86 15.45
N GLN A 507 44.49 6.14 15.89
CA GLN A 507 45.59 6.45 14.96
C GLN A 507 45.88 5.29 13.99
N SER A 508 45.89 4.04 14.49
CA SER A 508 46.06 2.84 13.65
C SER A 508 44.91 2.65 12.67
N GLU A 509 43.66 2.71 13.17
CA GLU A 509 42.43 2.55 12.39
C GLU A 509 42.32 3.59 11.26
N LEU A 510 42.65 4.86 11.54
CA LEU A 510 42.68 5.92 10.53
C LEU A 510 43.78 5.68 9.49
N CYS A 511 44.95 5.18 9.90
CA CYS A 511 46.05 4.90 8.98
C CYS A 511 45.70 3.77 8.01
N GLU A 512 45.07 2.71 8.52
CA GLU A 512 44.55 1.59 7.73
C GLU A 512 43.44 2.06 6.76
N ASN A 513 42.39 2.73 7.26
CA ASN A 513 41.29 3.23 6.43
C ASN A 513 41.77 4.23 5.36
N VAL A 514 42.66 5.18 5.69
CA VAL A 514 43.20 6.14 4.71
C VAL A 514 43.98 5.42 3.61
N THR A 515 44.77 4.41 3.96
CA THR A 515 45.59 3.66 2.99
C THR A 515 44.73 2.75 2.11
N ALA A 516 43.76 2.02 2.71
CA ALA A 516 42.83 1.16 1.99
C ALA A 516 41.91 1.91 1.01
N LEU A 517 41.63 3.18 1.29
CA LEU A 517 40.84 4.08 0.43
C LEU A 517 41.71 4.89 -0.56
N GLY A 518 42.98 4.51 -0.75
CA GLY A 518 43.88 5.07 -1.78
C GLY A 518 44.61 6.36 -1.41
N GLY A 519 44.50 6.80 -0.15
CA GLY A 519 45.18 7.98 0.38
C GLY A 519 46.56 7.66 0.98
N ARG A 520 47.23 8.67 1.51
CA ARG A 520 48.56 8.55 2.14
C ARG A 520 48.62 9.33 3.45
N VAL A 521 49.02 8.66 4.53
CA VAL A 521 49.42 9.33 5.78
C VAL A 521 50.86 9.82 5.68
N GLU A 522 51.14 11.05 6.13
CA GLU A 522 52.46 11.67 6.17
C GLU A 522 52.90 11.89 7.64
N GLU A 523 54.16 11.62 8.00
CA GLU A 523 54.70 11.83 9.36
C GLU A 523 54.73 13.30 9.83
N LYS A 524 54.53 14.24 8.90
CA LYS A 524 54.66 15.69 9.08
C LYS A 524 53.55 16.41 8.32
N VAL A 525 52.96 17.43 8.93
CA VAL A 525 51.81 18.19 8.38
C VAL A 525 52.08 18.61 6.92
N PRO A 526 51.35 18.06 5.92
CA PRO A 526 51.67 18.23 4.51
C PRO A 526 51.45 19.68 4.05
N ARG A 527 51.99 20.06 2.88
CA ARG A 527 51.74 21.41 2.33
C ARG A 527 50.29 21.61 1.88
N GLN A 528 49.71 20.56 1.30
CA GLN A 528 48.35 20.43 0.80
C GLN A 528 47.79 19.10 1.33
N GLY A 529 46.53 19.06 1.78
CA GLY A 529 45.90 17.86 2.34
C GLY A 529 45.14 18.10 3.65
N TYR A 530 44.75 17.00 4.29
CA TYR A 530 43.88 16.99 5.47
C TYR A 530 44.68 16.76 6.76
N ILE A 531 44.26 17.43 7.83
CA ILE A 531 44.78 17.29 9.18
C ILE A 531 43.64 16.73 10.02
N LEU A 532 43.77 15.48 10.45
CA LEU A 532 42.79 14.76 11.26
C LEU A 532 43.02 15.10 12.74
N VAL A 533 42.07 15.84 13.33
CA VAL A 533 42.13 16.38 14.70
C VAL A 533 41.03 15.83 15.60
N ASP A 534 41.17 15.98 16.92
CA ASP A 534 40.08 15.79 17.88
C ASP A 534 39.41 17.14 18.21
N PRO A 535 38.12 17.36 17.85
CA PRO A 535 37.47 18.66 17.96
C PRO A 535 37.35 19.20 19.39
N GLY A 536 37.65 20.49 19.57
CA GLY A 536 37.53 21.19 20.85
C GLY A 536 38.67 20.91 21.83
N THR A 537 39.74 20.23 21.39
CA THR A 537 40.95 20.07 22.19
C THR A 537 41.80 21.35 22.19
N PRO A 538 42.51 21.67 23.29
CA PRO A 538 43.45 22.80 23.32
C PRO A 538 44.59 22.65 22.30
N GLU A 539 44.95 21.40 21.96
CA GLU A 539 45.93 21.12 20.91
C GLU A 539 45.32 21.45 19.53
N GLU A 540 44.08 21.07 19.20
CA GLU A 540 43.43 21.50 17.94
C GLU A 540 43.47 23.04 17.79
N GLU A 541 43.05 23.78 18.83
CA GLU A 541 43.07 25.25 18.81
C GLU A 541 44.50 25.78 18.56
N ARG A 542 45.50 25.19 19.21
CA ARG A 542 46.91 25.50 18.98
C ARG A 542 47.36 25.16 17.55
N LEU A 543 46.97 24.01 16.98
CA LEU A 543 47.31 23.65 15.59
C LEU A 543 46.68 24.64 14.61
N ARG A 544 45.39 24.97 14.79
CA ARG A 544 44.67 25.95 13.97
C ARG A 544 45.41 27.30 14.01
N LEU A 545 45.73 27.82 15.20
CA LEU A 545 46.48 29.08 15.35
C LEU A 545 47.91 29.03 14.77
N CYS A 546 48.61 27.90 14.86
CA CYS A 546 49.97 27.76 14.33
C CYS A 546 50.06 27.61 12.80
N TRP A 547 48.97 27.25 12.10
CA TRP A 547 49.01 26.93 10.67
C TRP A 547 47.89 27.52 9.80
N THR A 548 46.97 28.33 10.34
CA THR A 548 46.05 29.18 9.56
C THR A 548 46.78 30.41 9.00
N SER A 549 47.59 30.20 7.97
CA SER A 549 48.34 31.25 7.27
C SER A 549 47.85 31.39 5.82
N PRO A 550 47.61 32.61 5.30
CA PRO A 550 47.03 32.83 3.97
C PRO A 550 47.82 32.25 2.78
N ASP A 551 49.10 31.87 2.97
CA ASP A 551 49.93 31.24 1.95
C ASP A 551 49.58 29.75 1.69
N ARG A 552 48.66 29.14 2.47
CA ARG A 552 48.37 27.68 2.40
C ARG A 552 46.88 27.34 2.48
N PRO A 553 46.03 27.83 1.54
CA PRO A 553 44.59 27.61 1.55
C PRO A 553 44.18 26.14 1.35
N GLU A 554 45.07 25.27 0.86
CA GLU A 554 44.78 23.87 0.55
C GLU A 554 45.02 22.90 1.73
N ARG A 555 44.97 23.42 2.96
CA ARG A 555 45.12 22.67 4.21
C ARG A 555 43.80 22.64 4.96
N TYR A 556 43.29 21.45 5.23
CA TYR A 556 41.96 21.28 5.81
C TYR A 556 42.03 20.61 7.17
N PHE A 557 41.72 21.37 8.23
CA PHE A 557 41.53 20.86 9.59
C PHE A 557 40.14 20.24 9.69
N VAL A 558 40.07 18.93 9.85
CA VAL A 558 38.84 18.14 9.86
C VAL A 558 38.88 17.13 11.02
N PRO A 559 37.73 16.79 11.63
CA PRO A 559 37.70 15.82 12.72
C PRO A 559 38.22 14.47 12.23
N TYR A 560 38.76 13.65 13.12
CA TYR A 560 39.17 12.28 12.77
C TYR A 560 38.04 11.45 12.13
N THR A 561 36.78 11.70 12.53
CA THR A 561 35.57 11.09 11.93
C THR A 561 35.32 11.47 10.47
N PHE A 562 36.08 12.40 9.88
CA PHE A 562 36.02 12.75 8.46
C PHE A 562 36.33 11.57 7.53
N VAL A 563 37.23 10.65 7.94
CA VAL A 563 37.59 9.47 7.15
C VAL A 563 36.37 8.55 6.97
N GLU A 564 35.69 8.21 8.07
CA GLU A 564 34.42 7.48 8.04
C GLU A 564 33.32 8.26 7.32
N ALA A 565 33.23 9.58 7.48
CA ALA A 565 32.24 10.39 6.77
C ALA A 565 32.43 10.34 5.24
N CYS A 566 33.67 10.30 4.73
CA CYS A 566 33.95 10.13 3.31
C CYS A 566 33.66 8.70 2.83
N LYS A 567 34.03 7.69 3.63
CA LYS A 567 33.76 6.26 3.40
C LYS A 567 32.26 5.98 3.29
N MET A 568 31.46 6.51 4.23
CA MET A 568 29.99 6.48 4.20
C MET A 568 29.38 7.27 3.02
N ALA A 569 30.07 8.28 2.49
CA ALA A 569 29.62 9.08 1.35
C ALA A 569 30.06 8.51 -0.01
N GLY A 570 30.97 7.52 -0.04
CA GLY A 570 31.59 7.01 -1.26
C GLY A 570 32.44 8.04 -2.01
N MET A 571 32.87 9.12 -1.37
CA MET A 571 33.61 10.22 -2.01
C MET A 571 34.37 11.07 -0.99
N LEU A 572 35.44 11.76 -1.44
CA LEU A 572 36.10 12.79 -0.65
C LEU A 572 35.18 14.01 -0.45
N LEU A 573 34.86 14.33 0.80
CA LEU A 573 33.97 15.44 1.15
C LEU A 573 34.65 16.81 0.96
N LYS A 574 34.03 17.65 0.13
CA LYS A 574 34.54 18.99 -0.23
C LYS A 574 34.38 19.99 0.91
N GLN A 575 35.45 20.75 1.17
CA GLN A 575 35.51 21.73 2.25
C GLN A 575 34.92 23.08 1.80
N ILE A 576 33.59 23.08 1.60
CA ILE A 576 32.87 24.20 0.98
C ILE A 576 32.52 25.34 1.94
N PHE A 577 32.38 25.09 3.25
CA PHE A 577 31.97 26.11 4.22
C PHE A 577 33.15 26.90 4.79
N ILE A 578 34.07 27.31 3.90
CA ILE A 578 35.25 28.12 4.22
C ILE A 578 35.17 29.44 3.45
N GLU A 579 35.24 30.56 4.16
CA GLU A 579 35.23 31.93 3.61
C GLU A 579 36.57 32.60 3.98
N ASN A 580 37.33 33.06 2.99
CA ASN A 580 38.68 33.66 3.17
C ASN A 580 39.69 32.81 3.97
N GLY A 581 39.58 31.48 3.92
CA GLY A 581 40.46 30.55 4.64
C GLY A 581 40.06 30.29 6.10
N ALA A 582 38.95 30.88 6.58
CA ALA A 582 38.35 30.59 7.87
C ALA A 582 37.04 29.79 7.70
N ALA A 583 36.72 28.93 8.67
CA ALA A 583 35.43 28.25 8.73
C ALA A 583 34.29 29.26 8.85
N ILE A 584 33.21 29.09 8.08
CA ILE A 584 32.02 29.94 8.17
C ILE A 584 31.32 29.65 9.52
N PRO A 585 31.16 30.65 10.42
CA PRO A 585 30.53 30.45 11.71
C PRO A 585 29.02 30.40 11.56
N MET A 586 28.39 29.34 12.08
CA MET A 586 26.96 29.05 11.94
C MET A 586 26.32 28.78 13.30
N HIS A 587 25.07 29.21 13.45
CA HIS A 587 24.27 28.90 14.64
C HIS A 587 23.10 27.98 14.28
N ILE A 588 23.03 26.80 14.89
CA ILE A 588 21.92 25.86 14.71
C ILE A 588 20.80 26.17 15.72
N HIS A 589 19.78 26.88 15.24
CA HIS A 589 18.75 27.45 16.11
C HIS A 589 17.78 26.40 16.70
N ALA A 590 17.38 26.61 17.96
CA ALA A 590 16.55 25.68 18.74
C ALA A 590 15.14 25.42 18.16
N SER A 591 14.68 26.23 17.20
CA SER A 591 13.48 25.95 16.38
C SER A 591 13.54 24.61 15.64
N ILE A 592 14.75 24.10 15.34
CA ILE A 592 14.95 22.74 14.84
C ILE A 592 14.81 21.79 16.04
N ALA A 593 13.57 21.49 16.43
CA ALA A 593 13.25 20.85 17.71
C ALA A 593 14.00 19.52 17.94
N ASN A 594 14.14 18.71 16.87
CA ASN A 594 14.82 17.42 16.90
C ASN A 594 16.35 17.60 17.16
N VAL A 595 16.79 17.18 18.35
CA VAL A 595 18.20 17.22 18.78
C VAL A 595 19.11 16.40 17.85
N ASN A 596 18.67 15.20 17.42
CA ASN A 596 19.46 14.35 16.53
C ASN A 596 19.62 14.99 15.14
N ALA A 597 18.61 15.72 14.67
CA ALA A 597 18.71 16.50 13.43
C ALA A 597 19.72 17.65 13.57
N ARG A 598 19.76 18.34 14.72
CA ARG A 598 20.78 19.37 15.00
C ARG A 598 22.19 18.78 15.10
N ASN A 599 22.36 17.62 15.74
CA ASN A 599 23.64 16.93 15.84
C ASN A 599 24.14 16.47 14.45
N ALA A 600 23.28 15.85 13.64
CA ALA A 600 23.64 15.43 12.29
C ALA A 600 23.94 16.63 11.35
N LEU A 601 23.26 17.76 11.54
CA LEU A 601 23.55 19.01 10.83
C LEU A 601 24.91 19.59 11.25
N SER A 602 25.21 19.56 12.56
CA SER A 602 26.50 19.95 13.13
C SER A 602 27.65 19.15 12.52
N SER A 603 27.56 17.81 12.51
CA SER A 603 28.57 16.96 11.90
C SER A 603 28.79 17.29 10.42
N ARG A 604 27.71 17.45 9.63
CA ARG A 604 27.81 17.79 8.20
C ARG A 604 28.44 19.15 7.93
N ILE A 605 28.24 20.13 8.81
CA ILE A 605 28.90 21.44 8.74
C ILE A 605 30.40 21.26 8.97
N ILE A 606 30.79 20.56 10.04
CA ILE A 606 32.19 20.31 10.41
C ILE A 606 32.92 19.49 9.33
N HIS A 607 32.34 18.39 8.85
CA HIS A 607 32.90 17.55 7.78
C HIS A 607 33.03 18.28 6.43
N SER A 608 32.36 19.42 6.27
CA SER A 608 32.43 20.27 5.07
C SER A 608 33.15 21.62 5.33
N GLY A 609 33.87 21.73 6.45
CA GLY A 609 34.79 22.85 6.74
C GLY A 609 34.23 24.04 7.51
N GLY A 610 32.98 23.98 7.98
CA GLY A 610 32.32 25.06 8.72
C GLY A 610 32.33 24.89 10.25
N ASP A 611 31.95 25.94 10.97
CA ASP A 611 31.77 25.93 12.43
C ASP A 611 30.26 25.98 12.77
N PRO A 612 29.68 24.97 13.46
CA PRO A 612 28.27 24.96 13.88
C PRO A 612 28.03 25.47 15.31
N HIS A 613 29.07 25.87 16.04
CA HIS A 613 29.03 26.19 17.47
C HIS A 613 28.92 27.69 17.77
N ALA A 614 28.88 28.54 16.74
CA ALA A 614 28.78 29.98 16.92
C ALA A 614 27.48 30.42 17.63
N SER A 615 27.58 31.49 18.41
CA SER A 615 26.43 32.16 19.00
C SER A 615 25.58 32.86 17.93
N PRO A 616 24.28 33.14 18.15
CA PRO A 616 23.47 33.93 17.22
C PRO A 616 24.10 35.30 16.88
N GLN A 617 24.82 35.89 17.83
CA GLN A 617 25.53 37.15 17.71
C GLN A 617 26.78 37.03 16.84
N SER A 618 27.60 35.98 17.00
CA SER A 618 28.84 35.77 16.24
C SER A 618 28.67 35.02 14.91
N ALA A 619 27.55 34.32 14.69
CA ALA A 619 27.31 33.55 13.47
C ALA A 619 27.10 34.41 12.22
N ARG A 620 27.70 33.97 11.11
CA ARG A 620 27.50 34.42 9.72
C ARG A 620 26.20 33.85 9.13
N VAL A 621 25.83 32.63 9.54
CA VAL A 621 24.59 31.95 9.11
C VAL A 621 23.81 31.46 10.32
N ILE A 622 22.51 31.75 10.40
CA ILE A 622 21.61 31.14 11.39
C ILE A 622 20.71 30.14 10.67
N LEU A 623 20.83 28.87 11.05
CA LEU A 623 20.07 27.76 10.49
C LEU A 623 18.83 27.52 11.36
N ALA A 624 17.65 27.70 10.79
CA ALA A 624 16.38 27.57 11.49
C ALA A 624 15.37 26.72 10.70
N ASP A 625 14.23 26.41 11.34
CA ASP A 625 13.16 25.65 10.68
C ASP A 625 12.20 26.60 9.94
N PRO A 626 12.14 26.58 8.59
CA PRO A 626 11.36 27.52 7.80
C PRO A 626 9.84 27.41 7.99
N THR A 627 9.33 26.34 8.61
CA THR A 627 7.89 26.20 8.92
C THR A 627 7.48 26.97 10.18
N THR A 628 8.44 27.43 10.99
CA THR A 628 8.18 28.09 12.28
C THR A 628 8.11 29.61 12.14
N GLU A 629 7.26 30.26 12.94
CA GLU A 629 7.22 31.74 13.03
C GLU A 629 8.57 32.34 13.45
N VAL A 630 9.35 31.58 14.22
CA VAL A 630 10.72 31.89 14.63
C VAL A 630 11.63 32.17 13.43
N PHE A 631 11.48 31.45 12.32
CA PHE A 631 12.25 31.73 11.11
C PHE A 631 11.92 33.11 10.53
N GLN A 632 10.63 33.44 10.43
CA GLN A 632 10.19 34.75 9.93
C GLN A 632 10.59 35.88 10.88
N HIS A 633 10.61 35.62 12.20
CA HIS A 633 11.12 36.53 13.20
C HIS A 633 12.64 36.75 13.04
N LEU A 634 13.45 35.68 12.92
CA LEU A 634 14.89 35.79 12.71
C LEU A 634 15.23 36.56 11.42
N VAL A 635 14.56 36.26 10.31
CA VAL A 635 14.69 37.03 9.05
C VAL A 635 14.39 38.51 9.30
N LYS A 636 13.27 38.85 9.95
CA LYS A 636 12.88 40.23 10.24
C LYS A 636 13.83 40.95 11.21
N THR A 637 14.43 40.23 12.15
CA THR A 637 15.37 40.77 13.14
C THR A 637 16.73 41.08 12.52
N TYR A 638 17.20 40.25 11.58
CA TYR A 638 18.52 40.41 10.95
C TYR A 638 18.51 40.99 9.53
N GLN A 639 17.34 41.32 8.93
CA GLN A 639 17.20 41.91 7.57
C GLN A 639 17.98 43.22 7.28
N ALA A 640 18.52 43.86 8.32
CA ALA A 640 19.32 45.08 8.21
C ALA A 640 20.83 44.81 8.34
N ASP A 641 21.23 43.62 8.81
CA ASP A 641 22.62 43.19 8.89
C ASP A 641 23.01 42.48 7.59
N THR A 642 23.68 43.21 6.69
CA THR A 642 24.16 42.67 5.40
C THR A 642 25.22 41.57 5.56
N ASN A 643 25.70 41.30 6.78
CA ASN A 643 26.66 40.26 7.07
C ASN A 643 26.06 38.99 7.71
N LYS A 644 24.74 38.90 7.91
CA LYS A 644 24.05 37.71 8.42
C LYS A 644 23.04 37.12 7.43
N TYR A 645 23.07 35.81 7.31
CA TYR A 645 22.12 35.03 6.51
C TYR A 645 21.24 34.18 7.41
N ILE A 646 19.92 34.18 7.17
CA ILE A 646 18.96 33.33 7.88
C ILE A 646 18.46 32.27 6.89
N GLU A 647 18.85 31.02 7.11
CA GLU A 647 18.71 29.94 6.14
C GLU A 647 17.95 28.76 6.74
N SER A 648 17.23 28.02 5.87
CA SER A 648 16.63 26.75 6.27
C SER A 648 17.73 25.75 6.62
N TYR A 649 17.52 24.85 7.58
CA TYR A 649 18.43 23.72 7.80
C TYR A 649 18.69 22.87 6.53
N LEU A 650 17.78 22.89 5.54
CA LEU A 650 17.94 22.25 4.23
C LEU A 650 19.03 22.91 3.36
N TRP A 651 19.44 24.15 3.67
CA TRP A 651 20.46 24.91 2.96
C TRP A 651 21.84 24.22 2.98
N ILE A 652 22.19 23.57 4.09
CA ILE A 652 23.44 22.80 4.19
C ILE A 652 23.48 21.69 3.14
N LYS A 653 22.39 20.92 3.01
CA LYS A 653 22.30 19.89 1.96
C LYS A 653 22.39 20.52 0.57
N LYS A 654 21.62 21.58 0.31
CA LYS A 654 21.62 22.32 -0.98
C LYS A 654 23.01 22.83 -1.39
N CYS A 655 23.87 23.23 -0.44
CA CYS A 655 25.22 23.67 -0.73
C CYS A 655 26.18 22.49 -0.98
N ILE A 656 26.07 21.41 -0.20
CA ILE A 656 26.83 20.17 -0.40
C ILE A 656 26.48 19.53 -1.75
N ASP A 657 25.19 19.36 -2.05
CA ASP A 657 24.67 18.83 -3.32
C ASP A 657 25.14 19.65 -4.55
N ARG A 658 25.48 20.94 -4.36
CA ARG A 658 25.99 21.84 -5.41
C ARG A 658 27.51 21.98 -5.41
N GLY A 659 28.20 21.50 -4.39
CA GLY A 659 29.64 21.67 -4.19
C GLY A 659 30.10 23.12 -3.97
N LEU A 660 29.19 24.05 -3.64
CA LEU A 660 29.51 25.46 -3.36
C LEU A 660 28.44 26.15 -2.48
N VAL A 661 28.84 27.20 -1.76
CA VAL A 661 27.96 27.99 -0.89
C VAL A 661 27.01 28.85 -1.72
N VAL A 662 25.71 28.62 -1.61
CA VAL A 662 24.68 29.38 -2.34
C VAL A 662 23.66 29.94 -1.35
N TYR A 663 23.97 31.11 -0.78
CA TYR A 663 23.02 31.90 -0.03
C TYR A 663 21.74 32.11 -0.83
N THR A 664 20.61 31.85 -0.19
CA THR A 664 19.30 32.33 -0.61
C THR A 664 19.35 33.85 -0.54
N PRO A 665 19.11 34.58 -1.65
CA PRO A 665 19.08 36.04 -1.60
C PRO A 665 18.09 36.49 -0.53
N LEU A 666 18.47 37.47 0.29
CA LEU A 666 17.55 38.20 1.15
C LEU A 666 16.60 39.02 0.26
N VAL A 667 15.61 38.32 -0.31
CA VAL A 667 14.53 38.94 -1.08
C VAL A 667 13.79 39.85 -0.11
N TYR A 668 14.08 41.14 -0.20
CA TYR A 668 13.31 42.21 0.42
C TYR A 668 11.86 42.09 -0.10
N LYS A 669 11.03 41.30 0.59
CA LYS A 669 9.61 41.12 0.29
C LYS A 669 8.83 42.35 0.74
N ASN A 670 9.11 43.46 0.05
CA ASN A 670 8.26 44.62 -0.02
C ASN A 670 8.06 45.04 -1.49
N PRO A 671 7.52 44.16 -2.37
CA PRO A 671 7.36 44.44 -3.79
C PRO A 671 6.11 45.32 -3.98
N GLY A 672 6.27 46.62 -3.71
CA GLY A 672 5.20 47.63 -3.78
C GLY A 672 4.72 48.19 -2.44
N GLY A 673 5.39 47.87 -1.31
CA GLY A 673 5.07 48.45 0.00
C GLY A 673 6.11 49.49 0.46
N ARG A 674 5.62 50.59 1.03
CA ARG A 674 6.40 51.74 1.54
C ARG A 674 7.47 51.33 2.55
N ARG A 675 8.71 51.86 2.45
CA ARG A 675 9.66 51.86 3.59
C ARG A 675 9.25 52.95 4.59
N PRO A 676 9.32 52.73 5.92
CA PRO A 676 8.94 53.75 6.91
C PRO A 676 9.74 55.05 6.72
N GLY A 677 9.09 56.08 6.17
CA GLY A 677 9.69 57.38 5.85
C GLY A 677 9.23 57.94 4.50
N GLU A 678 9.41 57.17 3.41
CA GLU A 678 9.23 57.61 2.01
C GLU A 678 7.82 58.17 1.72
N GLU A 679 7.64 59.01 0.70
CA GLU A 679 6.30 59.48 0.32
C GLU A 679 5.46 58.36 -0.34
N ARG A 680 4.14 58.57 -0.43
CA ARG A 680 3.25 57.61 -1.11
C ARG A 680 3.38 57.76 -2.62
N THR A 681 3.91 56.74 -3.30
CA THR A 681 3.80 56.59 -4.77
C THR A 681 2.33 56.77 -5.17
N GLN A 682 2.06 57.79 -5.98
CA GLN A 682 0.71 58.04 -6.50
C GLN A 682 0.48 57.22 -7.77
N PHE A 683 -0.75 56.71 -7.94
CA PHE A 683 -1.19 56.13 -9.19
C PHE A 683 -1.32 57.25 -10.23
N THR A 684 -0.65 57.07 -11.38
CA THR A 684 -0.80 57.91 -12.56
C THR A 684 -2.07 57.54 -13.34
N GLU A 685 -2.41 58.31 -14.36
CA GLU A 685 -3.51 57.97 -15.27
C GLU A 685 -3.18 56.70 -16.08
N GLN A 686 -1.91 56.49 -16.45
CA GLN A 686 -1.45 55.26 -17.14
C GLN A 686 -1.58 54.02 -16.25
N ASP A 687 -1.30 54.13 -14.94
CA ASP A 687 -1.53 53.05 -13.98
C ASP A 687 -3.01 52.60 -13.99
N GLU A 688 -3.94 53.55 -14.10
CA GLU A 688 -5.37 53.25 -14.17
C GLU A 688 -5.83 52.75 -15.53
N GLU A 689 -5.30 53.29 -16.64
CA GLU A 689 -5.61 52.80 -17.99
C GLU A 689 -5.14 51.34 -18.16
N ASN A 690 -3.94 51.01 -17.68
CA ASN A 690 -3.39 49.65 -17.75
C ASN A 690 -4.23 48.70 -16.86
N LEU A 691 -4.64 49.14 -15.68
CA LEU A 691 -5.56 48.39 -14.81
C LEU A 691 -6.93 48.18 -15.47
N CYS A 692 -7.49 49.19 -16.12
CA CYS A 692 -8.75 49.09 -16.86
C CYS A 692 -8.63 48.13 -18.06
N ASN A 693 -7.51 48.13 -18.78
CA ASN A 693 -7.25 47.18 -19.86
C ASN A 693 -7.17 45.74 -19.35
N TRP A 694 -6.48 45.49 -18.22
CA TRP A 694 -6.44 44.16 -17.59
C TRP A 694 -7.84 43.67 -17.17
N ILE A 695 -8.61 44.53 -16.49
CA ILE A 695 -9.95 44.17 -16.03
C ILE A 695 -10.91 43.97 -17.23
N ALA A 696 -10.78 44.77 -18.29
CA ALA A 696 -11.52 44.57 -19.54
C ALA A 696 -11.21 43.21 -20.20
N ALA A 697 -9.93 42.82 -20.27
CA ALA A 697 -9.51 41.56 -20.87
C ALA A 697 -9.90 40.32 -20.06
N LYS A 698 -9.85 40.39 -18.72
CA LYS A 698 -10.15 39.23 -17.85
C LYS A 698 -11.63 39.14 -17.44
N ILE A 699 -12.33 40.27 -17.28
CA ILE A 699 -13.72 40.35 -16.82
C ILE A 699 -14.44 41.50 -17.57
N PRO A 700 -14.74 41.34 -18.88
CA PRO A 700 -15.28 42.41 -19.74
C PRO A 700 -16.66 42.93 -19.32
N TYR A 701 -17.48 42.08 -18.71
CA TYR A 701 -18.83 42.43 -18.23
C TYR A 701 -18.83 42.58 -16.71
N LYS A 702 -19.62 43.50 -16.15
CA LYS A 702 -19.69 43.71 -14.69
C LYS A 702 -20.61 42.67 -14.03
N GLU A 703 -21.56 42.17 -14.81
CA GLU A 703 -22.64 41.25 -14.47
C GLU A 703 -22.14 39.83 -14.24
N THR A 704 -20.96 39.48 -14.77
CA THR A 704 -20.26 38.21 -14.51
C THR A 704 -19.52 38.18 -13.16
N GLY A 705 -19.53 39.30 -12.42
CA GLY A 705 -18.93 39.40 -11.08
C GLY A 705 -17.40 39.47 -11.08
N GLY A 706 -16.78 39.23 -9.92
CA GLY A 706 -15.33 39.03 -9.80
C GLY A 706 -14.42 40.28 -9.75
N ARG A 707 -14.80 41.43 -10.33
CA ARG A 707 -13.94 42.64 -10.40
C ARG A 707 -13.41 43.16 -9.04
N THR A 708 -14.06 42.83 -7.92
CA THR A 708 -13.65 43.21 -6.55
C THR A 708 -13.03 42.05 -5.74
N GLY A 709 -12.86 40.86 -6.34
CA GLY A 709 -12.23 39.70 -5.70
C GLY A 709 -10.70 39.82 -5.64
N ASN A 710 -10.08 39.24 -4.61
CA ASN A 710 -8.62 39.35 -4.41
C ASN A 710 -7.82 38.70 -5.57
N ARG A 711 -8.30 37.55 -6.06
CA ARG A 711 -7.61 36.70 -7.05
C ARG A 711 -7.21 37.46 -8.32
N LEU A 712 -8.06 38.35 -8.83
CA LEU A 712 -7.82 39.13 -10.05
C LEU A 712 -6.56 40.02 -9.96
N TYR A 713 -6.29 40.55 -8.77
CA TYR A 713 -5.16 41.46 -8.51
C TYR A 713 -3.92 40.70 -8.05
N GLN A 714 -4.11 39.56 -7.37
CA GLN A 714 -3.01 38.63 -7.07
C GLN A 714 -2.43 38.09 -8.38
N GLN A 715 -3.30 37.63 -9.29
CA GLN A 715 -2.92 37.19 -10.63
C GLN A 715 -2.28 38.31 -11.45
N LEU A 716 -2.76 39.56 -11.39
CA LEU A 716 -2.09 40.70 -12.02
C LEU A 716 -0.61 40.81 -11.57
N CYS A 717 -0.33 40.65 -10.27
CA CYS A 717 1.03 40.65 -9.73
C CYS A 717 1.85 39.39 -10.02
N GLU A 718 1.25 38.29 -10.48
CA GLU A 718 1.99 37.09 -10.93
C GLU A 718 2.70 37.35 -12.28
N TYR A 719 2.15 38.22 -13.14
CA TYR A 719 2.78 38.64 -14.42
C TYR A 719 3.90 39.68 -14.25
N ALA A 720 4.29 40.06 -13.03
CA ALA A 720 5.28 41.11 -12.78
C ALA A 720 6.70 40.86 -13.34
N GLY A 721 6.98 39.63 -13.83
CA GLY A 721 8.21 39.30 -14.57
C GLY A 721 8.14 39.50 -16.09
N ASP A 722 6.96 39.83 -16.63
CA ASP A 722 6.75 40.12 -18.05
C ASP A 722 6.99 41.63 -18.33
N PRO A 723 7.77 42.00 -19.37
CA PRO A 723 7.98 43.40 -19.75
C PRO A 723 6.70 44.21 -20.00
N GLU A 724 5.60 43.62 -20.50
CA GLU A 724 4.32 44.31 -20.70
C GLU A 724 3.66 44.66 -19.35
N TYR A 725 3.93 43.88 -18.30
CA TYR A 725 3.31 43.99 -16.97
C TYR A 725 4.25 44.57 -15.91
N ALA A 726 5.44 45.04 -16.28
CA ALA A 726 6.42 45.63 -15.36
C ALA A 726 5.84 46.77 -14.49
N TRP A 727 4.88 47.55 -15.02
CA TRP A 727 4.16 48.60 -14.31
C TRP A 727 3.42 48.11 -13.05
N VAL A 728 3.00 46.85 -13.00
CA VAL A 728 2.26 46.27 -11.86
C VAL A 728 3.08 46.35 -10.57
N THR A 729 4.41 46.28 -10.65
CA THR A 729 5.33 46.34 -9.49
C THR A 729 5.26 47.65 -8.70
N ARG A 730 4.70 48.72 -9.29
CA ARG A 730 4.59 50.05 -8.67
C ARG A 730 3.72 50.08 -7.41
N HIS A 731 2.78 49.14 -7.28
CA HIS A 731 1.83 49.05 -6.16
C HIS A 731 1.51 47.57 -5.81
N THR A 732 1.19 47.27 -4.55
CA THR A 732 0.76 45.91 -4.19
C THR A 732 -0.62 45.56 -4.75
N TRP A 733 -0.94 44.26 -4.85
CA TRP A 733 -2.28 43.79 -5.27
C TRP A 733 -3.42 44.35 -4.41
N GLN A 734 -3.21 44.57 -3.11
CA GLN A 734 -4.19 45.23 -2.24
C GLN A 734 -4.39 46.69 -2.65
N SER A 735 -3.31 47.40 -2.97
CA SER A 735 -3.36 48.80 -3.40
C SER A 735 -4.08 48.95 -4.74
N TRP A 736 -3.75 48.12 -5.75
CA TRP A 736 -4.47 48.05 -7.03
C TRP A 736 -5.97 47.81 -6.84
N ARG A 737 -6.34 46.86 -5.97
CA ARG A 737 -7.73 46.52 -5.65
C ARG A 737 -8.49 47.65 -4.97
N GLU A 738 -7.90 48.29 -3.96
CA GLU A 738 -8.55 49.40 -3.27
C GLU A 738 -8.58 50.69 -4.12
N ARG A 739 -7.64 50.87 -5.06
CA ARG A 739 -7.72 51.92 -6.09
C ARG A 739 -8.90 51.69 -7.02
N TYR A 740 -9.08 50.46 -7.52
CA TYR A 740 -10.25 50.11 -8.33
C TYR A 740 -11.55 50.38 -7.57
N LYS A 741 -11.72 49.79 -6.37
CA LYS A 741 -12.92 49.97 -5.55
C LYS A 741 -13.29 51.43 -5.31
N LYS A 742 -12.33 52.27 -4.92
CA LYS A 742 -12.57 53.69 -4.60
C LYS A 742 -12.92 54.53 -5.83
N ASN A 743 -12.57 54.08 -7.04
CA ASN A 743 -12.83 54.77 -8.29
C ASN A 743 -13.84 54.02 -9.19
N ALA A 744 -14.52 52.99 -8.67
CA ALA A 744 -15.21 51.99 -9.49
C ALA A 744 -16.20 52.59 -10.49
N ALA A 745 -16.98 53.61 -10.11
CA ALA A 745 -17.91 54.28 -11.04
C ALA A 745 -17.21 54.91 -12.27
N ARG A 746 -16.04 55.53 -12.08
CA ARG A 746 -15.23 56.10 -13.17
C ARG A 746 -14.53 55.01 -13.98
N LEU A 747 -13.91 54.06 -13.31
CA LEU A 747 -13.12 53.02 -13.96
C LEU A 747 -14.00 51.99 -14.70
N ASP A 748 -15.19 51.64 -14.19
CA ASP A 748 -16.17 50.82 -14.91
C ASP A 748 -16.59 51.48 -16.23
N THR A 749 -16.72 52.81 -16.27
CA THR A 749 -17.04 53.57 -17.49
C THR A 749 -15.90 53.51 -18.51
N ILE A 750 -14.65 53.52 -18.06
CA ILE A 750 -13.47 53.35 -18.91
C ILE A 750 -13.36 51.91 -19.41
N ILE A 751 -13.55 50.91 -18.52
CA ILE A 751 -13.56 49.49 -18.87
C ILE A 751 -14.64 49.18 -19.91
N ALA A 752 -15.87 49.69 -19.74
CA ALA A 752 -16.95 49.51 -20.70
C ALA A 752 -16.59 50.08 -22.08
N ARG A 753 -15.97 51.27 -22.13
CA ARG A 753 -15.47 51.87 -23.38
C ARG A 753 -14.39 51.00 -24.04
N ILE A 754 -13.43 50.48 -23.27
CA ILE A 754 -12.38 49.60 -23.78
C ILE A 754 -12.97 48.31 -24.36
N VAL A 755 -13.98 47.72 -23.71
CA VAL A 755 -14.66 46.51 -24.21
C VAL A 755 -15.45 46.79 -25.49
N GLU A 756 -16.19 47.90 -25.57
CA GLU A 756 -16.93 48.31 -26.77
C GLU A 756 -15.99 48.64 -27.95
N GLN A 757 -14.81 49.19 -27.68
CA GLN A 757 -13.78 49.47 -28.70
C GLN A 757 -13.02 48.22 -29.15
N LYS A 758 -12.73 47.27 -28.25
CA LYS A 758 -11.92 46.07 -28.56
C LYS A 758 -12.74 44.85 -29.04
N LYS A 759 -14.07 44.91 -29.02
CA LYS A 759 -15.06 43.89 -29.50
C LYS A 759 -14.48 42.47 -29.59
N PRO A 760 -14.37 41.75 -28.45
CA PRO A 760 -13.73 40.43 -28.41
C PRO A 760 -14.38 39.46 -29.42
N VAL A 761 -13.53 38.75 -30.15
CA VAL A 761 -13.96 37.83 -31.22
C VAL A 761 -14.81 36.70 -30.61
N PRO A 762 -15.95 36.31 -31.22
CA PRO A 762 -16.78 35.22 -30.70
C PRO A 762 -16.01 33.89 -30.62
N GLY A 763 -15.60 33.51 -29.42
CA GLY A 763 -14.92 32.24 -29.15
C GLY A 763 -13.80 32.27 -28.11
N GLU A 764 -13.22 33.44 -27.81
CA GLU A 764 -12.13 33.50 -26.81
C GLU A 764 -12.60 33.20 -25.38
N LYS A 765 -11.86 32.32 -24.70
CA LYS A 765 -12.20 31.84 -23.35
C LYS A 765 -11.67 32.79 -22.28
N GLY A 766 -12.58 33.59 -21.71
CA GLY A 766 -12.35 34.24 -20.42
C GLY A 766 -12.03 33.21 -19.33
N GLN A 767 -11.32 33.65 -18.27
CA GLN A 767 -10.76 32.74 -17.25
C GLN A 767 -11.81 32.03 -16.38
N TYR A 768 -13.07 32.45 -16.48
CA TYR A 768 -14.25 31.62 -16.22
C TYR A 768 -15.07 31.58 -17.51
N GLY A 769 -15.34 30.38 -18.03
CA GLY A 769 -15.99 30.21 -19.32
C GLY A 769 -17.47 30.62 -19.34
N TYR A 770 -17.94 30.99 -20.53
CA TYR A 770 -19.32 31.32 -20.92
C TYR A 770 -19.86 32.73 -20.60
N VAL A 771 -20.15 33.46 -21.68
CA VAL A 771 -21.14 34.55 -21.82
C VAL A 771 -21.67 34.39 -23.26
N ARG A 772 -22.96 34.28 -23.59
CA ARG A 772 -24.23 34.20 -22.84
C ARG A 772 -25.15 33.20 -23.60
N GLN A 773 -26.22 32.68 -23.04
CA GLN A 773 -27.58 33.27 -23.02
C GLN A 773 -28.39 32.68 -21.84
N PRO A 774 -29.48 33.33 -21.37
CA PRO A 774 -30.28 32.83 -20.24
C PRO A 774 -31.33 31.80 -20.67
N GLU A 775 -31.41 30.68 -19.97
CA GLU A 775 -32.59 29.79 -19.99
C GLU A 775 -33.66 30.34 -19.03
N GLU A 776 -34.90 30.45 -19.48
CA GLU A 776 -36.04 30.65 -18.58
C GLU A 776 -36.30 29.37 -17.77
N LYS A 777 -36.14 29.44 -16.44
CA LYS A 777 -36.48 28.32 -15.54
C LYS A 777 -37.81 28.56 -14.85
N THR A 778 -38.84 27.90 -15.38
CA THR A 778 -40.15 27.75 -14.72
C THR A 778 -39.98 27.29 -13.27
N ARG A 779 -40.48 28.08 -12.33
CA ARG A 779 -40.42 27.76 -10.90
C ARG A 779 -41.27 26.53 -10.55
N ARG A 780 -40.67 25.55 -9.86
CA ARG A 780 -41.38 24.77 -8.83
C ARG A 780 -40.59 24.78 -7.52
N ALA A 781 -41.30 24.83 -6.41
CA ALA A 781 -40.77 25.28 -5.13
C ALA A 781 -40.37 24.12 -4.19
N ARG A 782 -39.53 24.45 -3.19
CA ARG A 782 -38.96 23.52 -2.20
C ARG A 782 -39.66 23.67 -0.85
N LYS A 783 -40.41 22.64 -0.43
CA LYS A 783 -40.78 22.34 0.97
C LYS A 783 -40.46 20.86 1.18
N LYS A 784 -39.61 20.43 2.11
CA LYS A 784 -39.60 20.66 3.57
C LYS A 784 -40.91 20.16 4.19
N LYS A 785 -40.88 18.92 4.69
CA LYS A 785 -42.01 18.23 5.33
C LYS A 785 -41.71 18.07 6.81
N ALA A 786 -42.65 18.50 7.64
CA ALA A 786 -42.70 18.26 9.08
C ALA A 786 -44.18 18.15 9.49
N LYS A 787 -44.42 17.55 10.66
CA LYS A 787 -45.71 17.44 11.37
C LYS A 787 -46.27 18.82 11.78
N ASP A 788 -47.55 19.00 12.14
CA ASP A 788 -48.64 18.03 12.42
C ASP A 788 -50.04 18.62 12.09
N ASP A 789 -51.08 17.80 12.30
CA ASP A 789 -52.50 18.13 12.59
C ASP A 789 -53.47 18.75 11.55
N GLN A 790 -54.75 18.51 11.87
CA GLN A 790 -56.03 18.82 11.18
C GLN A 790 -56.63 20.18 11.68
N PRO A 791 -57.78 20.72 11.18
CA PRO A 791 -58.84 20.10 10.34
C PRO A 791 -59.43 20.98 9.20
N GLY A 792 -60.46 20.47 8.50
CA GLY A 792 -61.51 21.33 7.89
C GLY A 792 -61.88 21.12 6.41
N HIS A 793 -62.95 20.33 6.18
CA HIS A 793 -63.88 20.26 5.02
C HIS A 793 -63.70 21.12 3.73
N ASP A 794 -63.62 20.39 2.61
CA ASP A 794 -64.52 20.39 1.43
C ASP A 794 -64.67 21.51 0.38
N GLU A 795 -65.17 21.04 -0.78
CA GLU A 795 -65.85 21.66 -1.93
C GLU A 795 -65.10 22.38 -3.08
N TYR A 796 -64.80 21.56 -4.11
CA TYR A 796 -65.21 21.68 -5.54
C TYR A 796 -64.82 22.88 -6.45
N MET A 797 -64.11 22.49 -7.54
CA MET A 797 -64.12 23.02 -8.93
C MET A 797 -63.67 24.46 -9.28
N ASP A 798 -62.55 24.51 -10.01
CA ASP A 798 -62.36 25.04 -11.40
C ASP A 798 -63.52 25.87 -12.03
N PRO A 799 -63.27 26.89 -12.91
CA PRO A 799 -62.22 26.81 -13.92
C PRO A 799 -61.59 28.12 -14.51
N LEU A 800 -60.75 27.90 -15.54
CA LEU A 800 -60.35 28.79 -16.67
C LEU A 800 -59.22 29.84 -16.53
N TYR A 801 -58.11 29.48 -17.18
CA TYR A 801 -57.39 30.22 -18.26
C TYR A 801 -56.60 31.53 -18.03
N GLU A 802 -55.36 31.46 -18.54
CA GLU A 802 -54.46 32.50 -19.07
C GLU A 802 -55.06 33.32 -20.26
N PRO A 803 -54.37 34.31 -20.90
CA PRO A 803 -52.94 34.70 -20.81
C PRO A 803 -52.65 36.22 -20.70
N SER A 804 -51.36 36.55 -20.70
CA SER A 804 -50.82 37.89 -21.00
C SER A 804 -50.57 38.09 -22.51
N MET A 805 -50.81 39.30 -23.04
CA MET A 805 -50.33 39.83 -24.34
C MET A 805 -50.67 41.34 -24.43
N SER A 806 -50.05 42.17 -25.26
CA SER A 806 -48.72 42.16 -25.93
C SER A 806 -48.43 43.58 -26.48
N ILE A 807 -47.30 43.81 -27.15
CA ILE A 807 -46.88 45.15 -27.62
C ILE A 807 -47.68 45.60 -28.86
N THR A 808 -48.09 46.87 -28.90
CA THR A 808 -48.92 47.47 -29.96
C THR A 808 -48.14 48.10 -31.11
N ALA A 809 -48.83 48.29 -32.25
CA ALA A 809 -48.27 48.71 -33.54
C ALA A 809 -47.99 50.23 -33.68
N PRO A 810 -47.19 50.66 -34.69
CA PRO A 810 -46.98 52.07 -35.04
C PRO A 810 -47.81 52.57 -36.26
N PRO A 811 -48.01 53.90 -36.41
CA PRO A 811 -48.85 54.54 -37.44
C PRO A 811 -48.03 55.26 -38.55
N PRO A 812 -48.66 55.98 -39.50
CA PRO A 812 -47.97 56.85 -40.46
C PRO A 812 -47.92 58.36 -40.07
N TYR A 813 -47.03 59.07 -40.77
CA TYR A 813 -46.94 60.54 -40.99
C TYR A 813 -46.24 61.51 -39.99
N LEU A 814 -45.11 62.04 -40.49
CA LEU A 814 -44.58 63.42 -40.52
C LEU A 814 -44.25 64.26 -39.25
N SER A 815 -42.96 64.65 -39.24
CA SER A 815 -42.35 65.97 -38.91
C SER A 815 -42.27 66.52 -37.46
N SER A 816 -40.99 66.70 -37.07
CA SER A 816 -40.39 67.84 -36.35
C SER A 816 -40.72 68.15 -34.87
N ALA A 817 -39.68 67.91 -34.05
CA ALA A 817 -39.11 68.80 -33.01
C ALA A 817 -39.94 69.17 -31.76
N GLY A 818 -39.27 69.09 -30.60
CA GLY A 818 -39.73 69.71 -29.34
C GLY A 818 -39.55 68.83 -28.09
N ALA A 819 -38.87 69.36 -27.09
CA ALA A 819 -38.93 68.95 -25.67
C ALA A 819 -39.44 70.19 -24.87
N PRO A 820 -39.42 70.29 -23.50
CA PRO A 820 -38.98 69.36 -22.44
C PRO A 820 -39.84 69.38 -21.12
N VAL A 821 -39.28 68.84 -20.01
CA VAL A 821 -39.50 69.10 -18.55
C VAL A 821 -40.78 68.69 -17.75
N SER A 822 -40.54 68.13 -16.54
CA SER A 822 -41.01 68.58 -15.18
C SER A 822 -41.91 67.71 -14.24
N HIS A 823 -41.30 67.29 -13.10
CA HIS A 823 -41.70 67.18 -11.66
C HIS A 823 -43.11 66.86 -11.04
N HIS A 824 -43.04 66.10 -9.91
CA HIS A 824 -43.71 66.24 -8.56
C HIS A 824 -44.86 65.31 -8.02
N HIS A 825 -44.56 64.61 -6.88
CA HIS A 825 -45.39 64.34 -5.65
C HIS A 825 -46.72 63.51 -5.68
N PRO A 826 -47.42 63.15 -4.53
CA PRO A 826 -47.11 63.08 -3.06
C PRO A 826 -47.66 61.85 -2.20
N ASN A 827 -47.18 61.73 -0.94
CA ASN A 827 -47.77 61.39 0.41
C ASN A 827 -48.78 60.23 0.79
N HIS A 828 -48.44 59.50 1.89
CA HIS A 828 -49.13 59.19 3.22
C HIS A 828 -50.68 59.05 3.41
N PRO A 829 -51.28 58.56 4.57
CA PRO A 829 -50.85 58.50 6.02
C PRO A 829 -51.30 57.18 6.79
N PRO A 830 -51.65 57.08 8.12
CA PRO A 830 -51.25 57.75 9.42
C PRO A 830 -50.95 56.85 10.69
N MET A 831 -50.06 57.33 11.60
CA MET A 831 -50.10 57.30 13.12
C MET A 831 -50.09 55.96 13.92
N ASN A 832 -49.52 55.79 15.14
CA ASN A 832 -48.99 56.66 16.24
C ASN A 832 -48.10 55.79 17.22
N ALA A 833 -47.44 56.17 18.36
CA ALA A 833 -46.94 57.42 18.99
C ALA A 833 -46.03 57.14 20.24
N LEU A 834 -45.01 58.00 20.51
CA LEU A 834 -44.43 58.45 21.82
C LEU A 834 -43.76 57.43 22.81
N GLN A 835 -42.76 57.74 23.68
CA GLN A 835 -42.12 59.02 24.11
C GLN A 835 -40.69 58.86 24.75
N ASN A 836 -39.71 59.76 24.41
CA ASN A 836 -38.64 60.50 25.18
C ASN A 836 -38.00 60.00 26.53
N LEU A 837 -36.81 60.43 27.06
CA LEU A 837 -35.71 61.40 26.72
C LEU A 837 -34.43 61.24 27.64
N ALA A 838 -33.22 61.63 27.16
CA ALA A 838 -32.02 62.20 27.88
C ALA A 838 -31.28 61.40 29.02
N ASP A 839 -30.06 61.71 29.55
CA ASP A 839 -28.94 62.66 29.23
C ASP A 839 -27.58 62.32 29.95
N VAL A 840 -26.47 63.03 29.58
CA VAL A 840 -25.15 63.32 30.28
C VAL A 840 -24.28 62.21 30.94
N GLY A 841 -22.93 62.25 30.73
CA GLY A 841 -21.91 61.65 31.65
C GLY A 841 -20.44 61.64 31.14
N SER A 842 -19.41 61.72 32.02
CA SER A 842 -17.98 61.77 31.62
C SER A 842 -16.98 61.28 32.71
N THR A 843 -15.70 61.11 32.32
CA THR A 843 -14.41 61.02 33.09
C THR A 843 -13.72 59.65 33.32
N TYR A 844 -12.38 59.76 33.49
CA TYR A 844 -11.31 58.79 33.77
C TYR A 844 -10.52 59.32 35.01
N PRO A 845 -9.79 58.54 35.85
CA PRO A 845 -8.48 57.97 35.46
C PRO A 845 -8.03 56.66 36.19
N ALA A 846 -6.76 56.29 36.00
CA ALA A 846 -6.10 55.02 36.42
C ALA A 846 -5.32 55.10 37.75
N VAL A 847 -4.74 53.96 38.21
CA VAL A 847 -3.31 53.77 38.62
C VAL A 847 -3.01 52.30 39.08
N MET A 848 -1.72 51.93 39.14
CA MET A 848 -1.14 50.58 39.36
C MET A 848 -1.08 50.10 40.84
N VAL A 849 -0.83 48.80 41.07
CA VAL A 849 0.34 48.19 41.78
C VAL A 849 0.12 46.66 42.02
N ALA A 850 1.19 45.90 42.33
CA ALA A 850 1.21 44.43 42.47
C ALA A 850 1.08 43.91 43.92
N GLY A 851 0.82 42.60 44.13
CA GLY A 851 0.83 41.97 45.47
C GLY A 851 0.50 40.47 45.56
N SER A 852 1.53 39.69 45.90
CA SER A 852 1.63 38.30 46.41
C SER A 852 0.44 37.53 47.07
N SER A 853 0.43 36.20 46.79
CA SER A 853 0.38 35.04 47.72
C SER A 853 -0.91 34.47 48.38
N ASN A 854 -1.02 33.13 48.28
CA ASN A 854 -1.29 32.11 49.32
C ASN A 854 -2.71 31.56 49.67
N THR A 855 -2.84 30.24 49.38
CA THR A 855 -3.29 29.10 50.25
C THR A 855 -4.77 28.78 50.59
N THR A 856 -5.13 27.53 50.26
CA THR A 856 -5.85 26.48 51.04
C THR A 856 -7.37 26.52 51.32
N MET A 857 -8.05 25.56 50.67
CA MET A 857 -8.88 24.45 51.23
C MET A 857 -10.26 24.67 51.91
N ASP A 858 -11.18 23.79 51.44
CA ASP A 858 -12.18 22.98 52.17
C ASP A 858 -13.53 23.54 52.71
N HIS A 859 -14.60 22.87 52.21
CA HIS A 859 -15.72 22.23 52.93
C HIS A 859 -16.47 22.97 54.08
N THR A 860 -17.81 22.91 54.23
CA THR A 860 -18.88 22.13 53.56
C THR A 860 -20.28 22.73 53.83
N ASN A 861 -21.28 22.36 53.01
CA ASN A 861 -22.73 22.20 53.28
C ASN A 861 -23.42 23.01 54.42
N THR A 862 -24.60 23.60 54.20
CA THR A 862 -25.86 22.81 54.20
C THR A 862 -27.11 23.62 53.81
N ARG A 863 -28.12 22.90 53.28
CA ARG A 863 -29.58 23.16 53.29
C ARG A 863 -30.17 24.38 52.52
N SER A 864 -31.42 24.36 52.03
CA SER A 864 -32.25 23.30 51.40
C SER A 864 -33.66 23.82 51.05
N SER A 865 -34.02 23.84 49.75
CA SER A 865 -35.41 23.68 49.23
C SER A 865 -36.49 24.72 49.65
N PRO A 866 -37.71 24.71 49.05
CA PRO A 866 -38.25 23.74 48.08
C PRO A 866 -38.81 24.31 46.75
N ALA A 867 -39.09 23.37 45.84
CA ALA A 867 -40.27 23.30 44.94
C ALA A 867 -40.45 24.26 43.77
N GLU A 868 -41.01 23.86 42.62
CA GLU A 868 -41.31 22.56 41.91
C GLU A 868 -41.92 23.01 40.54
N GLU A 869 -42.00 22.33 39.37
CA GLU A 869 -41.74 20.99 38.78
C GLU A 869 -40.71 21.17 37.61
N GLU A 870 -39.91 20.21 37.10
CA GLU A 870 -40.13 18.87 36.46
C GLU A 870 -40.76 18.91 35.04
N MET A 871 -40.30 18.18 34.00
CA MET A 871 -39.26 17.13 33.75
C MET A 871 -38.57 17.43 32.38
N GLU A 872 -37.30 17.15 32.03
CA GLU A 872 -36.29 16.10 32.34
C GLU A 872 -36.49 14.71 31.66
N ASP A 873 -35.45 13.99 31.17
CA ASP A 873 -34.18 14.44 30.53
C ASP A 873 -33.44 13.31 29.75
N ASP A 874 -32.25 13.61 29.22
CA ASP A 874 -31.29 12.72 28.50
C ASP A 874 -30.64 11.61 29.37
N ALA A 875 -29.92 10.66 28.73
CA ALA A 875 -28.58 10.23 29.19
C ALA A 875 -27.77 9.35 28.18
N GLU A 876 -26.48 9.66 28.03
CA GLU A 876 -25.44 8.79 27.44
C GLU A 876 -25.08 7.60 28.35
N TRP A 877 -24.31 6.60 27.85
CA TRP A 877 -23.43 5.77 28.68
C TRP A 877 -22.10 5.39 28.02
N ALA A 878 -21.06 5.24 28.84
CA ALA A 878 -19.66 5.09 28.43
C ALA A 878 -18.99 3.78 28.91
N VAL A 879 -17.73 3.58 28.47
CA VAL A 879 -16.89 2.38 28.67
C VAL A 879 -16.65 2.01 30.15
N ARG A 880 -16.52 0.70 30.44
CA ARG A 880 -15.99 0.18 31.72
C ARG A 880 -14.99 -0.97 31.52
N ILE A 881 -14.09 -1.14 32.50
CA ILE A 881 -13.09 -2.21 32.59
C ILE A 881 -13.34 -3.01 33.88
N GLY A 882 -13.38 -4.34 33.78
CA GLY A 882 -13.04 -5.27 34.87
C GLY A 882 -14.15 -5.73 35.84
N ASN A 883 -14.08 -7.02 36.18
CA ASN A 883 -14.62 -7.69 37.37
C ASN A 883 -16.12 -7.53 37.72
N ALA A 884 -16.95 -8.37 37.08
CA ALA A 884 -18.25 -8.82 37.62
C ALA A 884 -18.24 -10.36 37.78
N PRO A 885 -18.94 -10.94 38.78
CA PRO A 885 -18.87 -12.38 39.08
C PRO A 885 -19.80 -13.25 38.21
N PRO A 886 -19.49 -14.55 38.02
CA PRO A 886 -20.30 -15.48 37.22
C PRO A 886 -21.60 -15.93 37.91
N PRO A 887 -22.62 -16.38 37.14
CA PRO A 887 -23.95 -16.75 37.65
C PRO A 887 -23.98 -18.04 38.50
N PRO A 888 -25.05 -18.25 39.31
CA PRO A 888 -24.96 -19.07 40.53
C PRO A 888 -25.34 -20.55 40.34
N TRP A 889 -24.47 -21.36 39.73
CA TRP A 889 -24.61 -22.84 39.79
C TRP A 889 -23.31 -23.65 39.91
N ALA A 890 -22.15 -23.01 40.14
CA ALA A 890 -20.88 -23.72 40.40
C ALA A 890 -20.08 -23.07 41.54
N LYS A 891 -20.21 -23.57 42.77
CA LYS A 891 -19.30 -23.25 43.89
C LYS A 891 -18.17 -24.27 43.97
N ARG A 892 -16.94 -23.75 43.94
CA ARG A 892 -15.64 -24.44 43.95
C ARG A 892 -15.49 -25.51 45.05
N LYS A 893 -14.70 -26.54 44.75
CA LYS A 893 -13.48 -26.84 45.53
C LYS A 893 -12.35 -27.24 44.56
N ALA A 894 -11.13 -27.34 45.07
CA ALA A 894 -9.90 -27.43 44.28
C ALA A 894 -8.87 -28.33 44.99
N VAL A 895 -7.94 -28.92 44.21
CA VAL A 895 -6.54 -29.28 44.56
C VAL A 895 -6.38 -30.30 45.73
N ASP A 896 -5.57 -31.37 45.65
CA ASP A 896 -4.42 -31.70 44.78
C ASP A 896 -4.32 -33.24 44.50
N ASP A 897 -3.14 -33.68 44.02
CA ASP A 897 -2.52 -35.02 44.15
C ASP A 897 -2.97 -36.18 43.24
N GLY A 898 -1.96 -36.96 42.78
CA GLY A 898 -2.01 -38.43 42.92
C GLY A 898 -2.12 -39.33 41.67
N GLU A 899 -1.00 -39.55 40.99
CA GLU A 899 -0.54 -40.78 40.29
C GLU A 899 -1.48 -41.94 39.81
N ASN A 900 -1.07 -42.50 38.65
CA ASN A 900 -0.98 -43.93 38.29
C ASN A 900 -2.14 -44.77 37.65
N GLU A 901 -1.70 -45.53 36.63
CA GLU A 901 -2.09 -46.87 36.11
C GLU A 901 -3.52 -47.29 35.66
N LYS A 902 -3.62 -47.53 34.34
CA LYS A 902 -3.95 -48.78 33.61
C LYS A 902 -5.22 -49.64 33.89
N ASP A 903 -5.64 -50.27 32.78
CA ASP A 903 -6.50 -51.47 32.64
C ASP A 903 -7.97 -51.33 33.12
N LYS A 904 -8.99 -52.04 32.62
CA LYS A 904 -9.34 -52.88 31.43
C LYS A 904 -10.36 -53.90 31.97
N ARG A 905 -11.44 -54.17 31.23
CA ARG A 905 -12.36 -55.34 31.40
C ARG A 905 -13.21 -55.31 32.70
N GLN A 906 -14.36 -56.00 32.81
CA GLN A 906 -15.18 -56.81 31.88
C GLN A 906 -16.68 -56.67 32.27
N ARG A 907 -17.61 -56.57 31.31
CA ARG A 907 -18.52 -57.64 30.82
C ARG A 907 -19.32 -58.39 31.91
N MET A 908 -20.66 -58.32 31.80
CA MET A 908 -21.59 -59.42 32.12
C MET A 908 -22.61 -59.57 31.00
N GLU A 909 -23.25 -60.73 30.89
CA GLU A 909 -24.05 -61.12 29.71
C GLU A 909 -25.44 -61.65 30.06
N GLY A 910 -26.42 -61.31 29.21
CA GLY A 910 -27.57 -62.16 28.89
C GLY A 910 -28.78 -62.13 29.84
N PRO A 911 -29.83 -62.91 29.51
CA PRO A 911 -29.98 -63.82 28.36
C PRO A 911 -30.86 -63.25 27.22
N SER A 912 -31.10 -64.07 26.19
CA SER A 912 -31.79 -63.71 24.94
C SER A 912 -33.02 -64.60 24.66
N THR A 913 -34.01 -64.05 23.92
CA THR A 913 -35.02 -64.73 23.06
C THR A 913 -36.05 -63.68 22.59
N SER A 914 -36.79 -63.77 21.46
CA SER A 914 -36.45 -64.16 20.08
C SER A 914 -37.71 -64.04 19.19
N VAL A 915 -37.72 -63.20 18.14
CA VAL A 915 -38.70 -63.20 17.00
C VAL A 915 -40.17 -62.86 17.41
N ASP A 916 -40.94 -61.98 16.77
CA ASP A 916 -41.33 -61.93 15.34
C ASP A 916 -41.75 -60.50 14.85
N ARG A 917 -42.47 -60.41 13.72
CA ARG A 917 -42.64 -59.26 12.82
C ARG A 917 -43.81 -58.29 13.08
N ASN A 918 -43.77 -57.18 12.32
CA ASN A 918 -44.84 -56.26 11.88
C ASN A 918 -45.38 -55.18 12.84
N ALA A 919 -44.97 -53.93 12.58
CA ALA A 919 -45.82 -52.73 12.70
C ALA A 919 -45.32 -51.64 11.71
N THR A 920 -46.23 -50.91 11.07
CA THR A 920 -45.93 -49.77 10.17
C THR A 920 -45.89 -48.43 10.94
N PRO A 921 -45.22 -47.38 10.40
CA PRO A 921 -45.03 -46.11 11.10
C PRO A 921 -46.28 -45.22 11.13
N ALA A 922 -46.24 -44.19 11.98
CA ALA A 922 -47.16 -43.06 12.01
C ALA A 922 -46.37 -41.73 11.94
N ASP A 923 -46.92 -40.73 11.26
CA ASP A 923 -46.21 -39.51 10.86
C ASP A 923 -45.91 -38.50 11.97
N THR A 924 -44.88 -37.68 11.75
CA THR A 924 -45.00 -36.22 11.94
C THR A 924 -43.90 -35.48 11.17
N ALA A 925 -44.16 -35.13 9.91
CA ALA A 925 -43.28 -34.28 9.09
C ALA A 925 -43.84 -32.85 8.99
N GLY A 926 -43.02 -31.85 9.34
CA GLY A 926 -43.36 -30.44 9.16
C GLY A 926 -43.12 -29.98 7.72
N GLY A 927 -44.14 -30.08 6.87
CA GLY A 927 -44.07 -29.64 5.47
C GLY A 927 -44.08 -28.12 5.29
N LEU A 928 -43.42 -27.62 4.24
CA LEU A 928 -43.56 -26.23 3.78
C LEU A 928 -45.02 -25.95 3.34
N PRO A 929 -45.56 -24.75 3.56
CA PRO A 929 -46.92 -24.41 3.18
C PRO A 929 -47.12 -24.51 1.66
N THR A 930 -48.26 -25.05 1.23
CA THR A 930 -48.56 -25.38 -0.17
C THR A 930 -48.35 -24.21 -1.14
N ALA A 931 -48.60 -22.97 -0.70
CA ALA A 931 -48.37 -21.77 -1.50
C ALA A 931 -46.88 -21.58 -1.89
N ALA A 932 -45.92 -21.97 -1.04
CA ALA A 932 -44.50 -21.91 -1.35
C ALA A 932 -44.09 -22.96 -2.40
N LEU A 933 -44.64 -24.18 -2.31
CA LEU A 933 -44.43 -25.23 -3.32
C LEU A 933 -45.02 -24.82 -4.68
N VAL A 934 -46.22 -24.23 -4.69
CA VAL A 934 -46.84 -23.67 -5.91
C VAL A 934 -46.02 -22.52 -6.49
N ALA A 935 -45.50 -21.61 -5.65
CA ALA A 935 -44.64 -20.50 -6.11
C ALA A 935 -43.32 -20.99 -6.71
N ILE A 936 -42.66 -21.98 -6.09
CA ILE A 936 -41.43 -22.60 -6.61
C ILE A 936 -41.70 -23.34 -7.93
N ALA A 937 -42.83 -24.05 -8.04
CA ALA A 937 -43.24 -24.70 -9.28
C ALA A 937 -43.51 -23.67 -10.40
N HIS A 938 -44.22 -22.58 -10.11
CA HIS A 938 -44.44 -21.49 -11.07
C HIS A 938 -43.12 -20.84 -11.53
N LEU A 939 -42.18 -20.57 -10.61
CA LEU A 939 -40.85 -20.09 -10.95
C LEU A 939 -40.12 -21.04 -11.92
N HIS A 940 -40.16 -22.35 -11.65
CA HIS A 940 -39.53 -23.35 -12.55
C HIS A 940 -40.19 -23.40 -13.94
N VAL A 941 -41.52 -23.30 -14.02
CA VAL A 941 -42.26 -23.27 -15.30
C VAL A 941 -41.97 -21.99 -16.09
N ILE A 942 -41.83 -20.85 -15.41
CA ILE A 942 -41.45 -19.58 -16.03
C ILE A 942 -40.02 -19.65 -16.60
N ASP A 943 -39.06 -20.09 -15.79
CA ASP A 943 -37.65 -20.22 -16.19
C ASP A 943 -37.48 -21.18 -17.37
N GLN A 944 -38.24 -22.28 -17.40
CA GLN A 944 -38.25 -23.21 -18.52
C GLN A 944 -38.91 -22.61 -19.77
N GLY A 945 -40.02 -21.88 -19.64
CA GLY A 945 -40.67 -21.19 -20.76
C GLY A 945 -39.76 -20.16 -21.45
N ILE A 946 -38.96 -19.41 -20.68
CA ILE A 946 -37.95 -18.48 -21.21
C ILE A 946 -36.85 -19.26 -21.97
N ARG A 947 -36.35 -20.38 -21.40
CA ARG A 947 -35.35 -21.25 -22.06
C ARG A 947 -35.84 -21.81 -23.38
N ASP A 948 -37.09 -22.25 -23.44
CA ASP A 948 -37.67 -22.82 -24.65
C ASP A 948 -37.84 -21.76 -25.74
N ILE A 949 -38.37 -20.57 -25.40
CA ILE A 949 -38.50 -19.44 -26.36
C ILE A 949 -37.12 -18.99 -26.88
N ALA A 950 -36.12 -18.83 -26.00
CA ALA A 950 -34.76 -18.43 -26.40
C ALA A 950 -34.13 -19.44 -27.37
N LYS A 951 -34.25 -20.74 -27.05
CA LYS A 951 -33.73 -21.84 -27.87
C LYS A 951 -34.45 -21.99 -29.22
N GLU A 952 -35.77 -21.83 -29.22
CA GLU A 952 -36.64 -22.03 -30.39
C GLU A 952 -36.46 -20.91 -31.42
N PHE A 953 -36.43 -19.64 -30.99
CA PHE A 953 -36.29 -18.49 -31.87
C PHE A 953 -34.84 -17.99 -32.04
N ARG A 954 -33.87 -18.63 -31.36
CA ARG A 954 -32.43 -18.35 -31.41
C ARG A 954 -32.06 -16.93 -30.94
N PHE A 955 -32.54 -16.58 -29.75
CA PHE A 955 -32.17 -15.38 -28.99
C PHE A 955 -31.49 -15.80 -27.66
N THR A 956 -30.88 -14.87 -26.93
CA THR A 956 -30.29 -15.20 -25.62
C THR A 956 -31.34 -15.31 -24.52
N MET A 957 -30.96 -15.94 -23.40
CA MET A 957 -31.81 -16.02 -22.20
C MET A 957 -32.16 -14.64 -21.66
N GLU A 958 -31.19 -13.74 -21.70
CA GLU A 958 -31.26 -12.37 -21.19
C GLU A 958 -32.22 -11.53 -22.02
N GLU A 959 -32.16 -11.61 -23.36
CA GLU A 959 -33.07 -10.90 -24.27
C GLU A 959 -34.54 -11.32 -24.03
N VAL A 960 -34.79 -12.63 -23.93
CA VAL A 960 -36.14 -13.16 -23.71
C VAL A 960 -36.65 -12.85 -22.30
N LYS A 961 -35.76 -12.91 -21.30
CA LYS A 961 -36.09 -12.56 -19.92
C LYS A 961 -36.37 -11.06 -19.76
N GLU A 962 -35.60 -10.16 -20.37
CA GLU A 962 -35.82 -8.71 -20.29
C GLU A 962 -37.22 -8.32 -20.80
N PHE A 963 -37.67 -8.93 -21.91
CA PHE A 963 -39.04 -8.71 -22.40
C PHE A 963 -40.09 -9.33 -21.46
N TYR A 964 -39.89 -10.57 -20.99
CA TYR A 964 -40.82 -11.24 -20.08
C TYR A 964 -40.97 -10.49 -18.74
N ASP A 965 -39.87 -10.02 -18.16
CA ASP A 965 -39.87 -9.18 -16.94
C ASP A 965 -40.66 -7.88 -17.15
N GLY A 966 -40.76 -7.39 -18.41
CA GLY A 966 -41.52 -6.21 -18.80
C GLY A 966 -43.00 -6.44 -19.13
N CYS A 967 -43.39 -7.64 -19.58
CA CYS A 967 -44.78 -7.93 -19.99
C CYS A 967 -45.53 -8.97 -19.14
N GLY A 968 -44.84 -9.80 -18.36
CA GLY A 968 -45.42 -10.82 -17.46
C GLY A 968 -46.09 -12.03 -18.14
N GLU A 969 -46.43 -11.94 -19.43
CA GLU A 969 -47.18 -12.97 -20.17
C GLU A 969 -46.29 -13.80 -21.10
N MET A 970 -46.20 -15.11 -20.85
CA MET A 970 -45.33 -16.03 -21.60
C MET A 970 -45.73 -16.20 -23.07
N GLU A 971 -47.03 -16.19 -23.39
CA GLU A 971 -47.50 -16.25 -24.79
C GLU A 971 -47.18 -14.96 -25.55
N LEU A 972 -47.26 -13.81 -24.88
CA LEU A 972 -46.90 -12.52 -25.48
C LEU A 972 -45.39 -12.46 -25.79
N THR A 973 -44.55 -12.94 -24.87
CA THR A 973 -43.10 -13.14 -25.10
C THR A 973 -42.84 -14.07 -26.27
N ARG A 974 -43.51 -15.24 -26.31
CA ARG A 974 -43.37 -16.22 -27.39
C ARG A 974 -43.73 -15.63 -28.76
N ALA A 975 -44.89 -14.98 -28.87
CA ALA A 975 -45.34 -14.31 -30.11
C ALA A 975 -44.39 -13.18 -30.53
N ARG A 976 -43.84 -12.42 -29.58
CA ARG A 976 -42.86 -11.35 -29.85
C ARG A 976 -41.57 -11.89 -30.47
N PHE A 977 -40.98 -12.92 -29.88
CA PHE A 977 -39.72 -13.49 -30.38
C PHE A 977 -39.90 -14.30 -31.66
N GLN A 978 -41.05 -14.94 -31.86
CA GLN A 978 -41.42 -15.48 -33.17
C GLN A 978 -41.43 -14.38 -34.25
N GLN A 979 -42.19 -13.29 -34.05
CA GLN A 979 -42.27 -12.19 -35.01
C GLN A 979 -40.89 -11.55 -35.27
N MET A 980 -40.04 -11.42 -34.24
CA MET A 980 -38.67 -10.93 -34.41
C MET A 980 -37.80 -11.91 -35.21
N ARG A 981 -37.93 -13.23 -35.02
CA ARG A 981 -37.22 -14.24 -35.83
C ARG A 981 -37.68 -14.23 -37.28
N GLU A 982 -38.98 -14.10 -37.53
CA GLU A 982 -39.57 -13.99 -38.87
C GLU A 982 -39.06 -12.74 -39.59
N LEU A 983 -39.04 -11.58 -38.93
CA LEU A 983 -38.51 -10.32 -39.48
C LEU A 983 -36.99 -10.38 -39.74
N LEU A 984 -36.22 -11.04 -38.89
CA LEU A 984 -34.78 -11.25 -39.11
C LEU A 984 -34.53 -12.19 -40.30
N SER A 985 -35.22 -13.33 -40.36
CA SER A 985 -35.10 -14.25 -41.50
C SER A 985 -35.54 -13.63 -42.82
N ALA A 986 -36.65 -12.89 -42.83
CA ALA A 986 -37.11 -12.16 -44.02
C ALA A 986 -36.13 -11.06 -44.49
N LYS A 987 -35.21 -10.61 -43.63
CA LYS A 987 -34.23 -9.55 -43.93
C LYS A 987 -32.81 -10.08 -44.21
N PHE A 988 -32.45 -11.25 -43.69
CA PHE A 988 -31.08 -11.76 -43.68
C PHE A 988 -30.90 -13.25 -44.02
N GLY A 989 -31.96 -14.07 -44.00
CA GLY A 989 -31.92 -15.55 -44.08
C GLY A 989 -32.18 -16.24 -42.75
#